data_AF-A0A537M7F7-F1
#
_entry.id   AF-A0A537M7F7-F1
#
_cell.length_a   1.000
_cell.length_b   1.000
_cell.length_c   1.000
_cell.angle_alpha   90.00
_cell.angle_beta   90.00
_cell.angle_gamma   90.00
#
_symmetry.space_group_name_H-M   'P 1'
#
loop_
_entity.id
_entity.type
_entity.pdbx_description
1 polymer ?
#
loop_
_entity_poly.entity_id
_entity_poly.type
_entity_poly.pdbx_seq_one_letter_code
_entity_poly.pdbx_strand_id
1 'polypeptide(L)'
;MTLSADLARARSEEDVKDAYLKALGLSPKDYSKGLVDIQTDAVWFEAKGSPAAPLLMFAQLLVYVRSARLRGEPVPAFLAVIDPEKGAILQTEVALPVLEDANIAWPASGSAAGKELAAQIAPYVSAHFTTYARWVAMIGSELGIANAADHATLFFADIMHDGERSAYASVGAQLGTFDGRPAFTLRGASGFLPVTNLRAYNDFWAIYLRPPEVKHRRWLLERRDSLLPIDEQKFKGAFYTPLHIVDKAYEQLLATLGEGWQDRYIVWDMCCGVGNLEVKHSNYRNVFMSTLDQVDIDIMRANNICLGAEMFQYDYLNDDVTDFGQIDYSLTNKVPTALRQAIADAKAGVEGAKPILVLINPPYAESGSGIAKGDENKIGVEKTRINGAMHELNLGYASKELFAQFLIRIRQELPNSTLAMFSTLKYVNAPNFEPFRRVWRGKYLDGFVVHSRAFDGLNGDFPIGFLIWDQSQHEVIGDISTRALDRTGALIGEKTYVVRPTTSLLNAWISPPQARGELALPLSNALTVSRNPRKKLSCAGSVGYLFAGNNDLQNAATGTCLTSSIYTGRNGGGSYVLPDNLCHSAVIFAVRRLIRPTWLNDRDQFLQPSKPLSDEWKSDCLVWMLFNGSNLTAGADGLRWNDREWSLINHFIPFTEAHVGAKGRFESDFLVRYMENMAFSSEAQAVLDEGRKLWARFHATDFPRTIRDELKLGRPDAGWYQIRRALQAYGDPELTDFDPFSTVYAALSAKLRPMVYDLGFLPE
;
A
#
# COMPACT_ATOMS: atom_id res chain seq x y z
N MET A 1 -8.98 -17.72 11.93
CA MET A 1 -9.73 -18.99 11.73
C MET A 1 -8.92 -19.86 10.80
N THR A 2 -8.87 -21.17 11.05
CA THR A 2 -8.07 -22.12 10.25
C THR A 2 -8.80 -22.49 8.96
N LEU A 3 -8.05 -22.90 7.92
CA LEU A 3 -8.61 -23.39 6.66
C LEU A 3 -9.68 -24.47 6.89
N SER A 4 -9.40 -25.42 7.80
CA SER A 4 -10.35 -26.49 8.16
C SER A 4 -11.66 -25.96 8.74
N ALA A 5 -11.63 -24.90 9.56
CA ALA A 5 -12.84 -24.30 10.11
C ALA A 5 -13.66 -23.54 9.06
N ASP A 6 -12.98 -22.92 8.09
CA ASP A 6 -13.64 -22.21 6.98
C ASP A 6 -14.24 -23.22 5.98
N LEU A 7 -13.53 -24.30 5.64
CA LEU A 7 -14.04 -25.37 4.77
C LEU A 7 -15.22 -26.14 5.40
N ALA A 8 -15.22 -26.35 6.72
CA ALA A 8 -16.36 -26.97 7.41
C ALA A 8 -17.65 -26.13 7.35
N ARG A 9 -17.51 -24.82 7.09
CA ARG A 9 -18.63 -23.88 6.96
C ARG A 9 -18.97 -23.55 5.50
N ALA A 10 -18.14 -23.96 4.55
CA ALA A 10 -18.37 -23.73 3.13
C ALA A 10 -19.68 -24.40 2.69
N ARG A 11 -20.54 -23.63 2.00
CA ARG A 11 -21.80 -24.11 1.43
C ARG A 11 -21.81 -24.04 -0.10
N SER A 12 -20.80 -23.41 -0.69
CA SER A 12 -20.62 -23.22 -2.12
C SER A 12 -19.17 -23.41 -2.54
N GLU A 13 -18.93 -23.58 -3.84
CA GLU A 13 -17.58 -23.63 -4.42
C GLU A 13 -16.81 -22.31 -4.25
N GLU A 14 -17.50 -21.16 -4.27
CA GLU A 14 -16.86 -19.87 -3.98
C GLU A 14 -16.41 -19.77 -2.52
N ASP A 15 -17.16 -20.34 -1.57
CA ASP A 15 -16.70 -20.40 -0.17
C ASP A 15 -15.43 -21.25 -0.03
N VAL A 16 -15.30 -22.33 -0.82
CA VAL A 16 -14.09 -23.15 -0.88
C VAL A 16 -12.94 -22.34 -1.47
N LYS A 17 -13.14 -21.66 -2.60
CA LYS A 17 -12.13 -20.78 -3.20
C LYS A 17 -11.67 -19.71 -2.22
N ASP A 18 -12.59 -19.05 -1.54
CA ASP A 18 -12.28 -17.98 -0.58
C ASP A 18 -11.56 -18.52 0.66
N ALA A 19 -11.93 -19.71 1.14
CA ALA A 19 -11.23 -20.38 2.23
C ALA A 19 -9.76 -20.69 1.85
N TYR A 20 -9.53 -21.22 0.64
CA TYR A 20 -8.18 -21.51 0.16
C TYR A 20 -7.39 -20.25 -0.19
N LEU A 21 -7.98 -19.23 -0.81
CA LEU A 21 -7.33 -17.95 -1.08
C LEU A 21 -6.86 -17.27 0.20
N LYS A 22 -7.72 -17.30 1.23
CA LYS A 22 -7.40 -16.81 2.57
C LYS A 22 -6.30 -17.63 3.23
N ALA A 23 -6.33 -18.96 3.09
CA ALA A 23 -5.30 -19.84 3.66
C ALA A 23 -3.95 -19.76 2.94
N LEU A 24 -3.96 -19.52 1.63
CA LEU A 24 -2.78 -19.31 0.79
C LEU A 24 -2.24 -17.88 0.88
N GLY A 25 -2.93 -16.99 1.60
CA GLY A 25 -2.53 -15.59 1.75
C GLY A 25 -2.57 -14.79 0.44
N LEU A 26 -3.31 -15.26 -0.57
CA LEU A 26 -3.39 -14.64 -1.88
C LEU A 26 -4.31 -13.41 -1.81
N SER A 27 -3.78 -12.23 -2.13
CA SER A 27 -4.58 -11.01 -2.19
C SER A 27 -5.29 -10.89 -3.55
N PRO A 28 -6.41 -10.16 -3.67
CA PRO A 28 -7.13 -9.99 -4.95
C PRO A 28 -6.34 -9.39 -6.12
N LYS A 29 -5.06 -9.04 -5.92
CA LYS A 29 -4.12 -8.59 -6.96
C LYS A 29 -3.16 -9.68 -7.44
N ASP A 30 -3.01 -10.74 -6.64
CA ASP A 30 -2.08 -11.85 -6.88
C ASP A 30 -2.75 -13.02 -7.60
N TYR A 31 -4.08 -12.96 -7.74
CA TYR A 31 -4.87 -13.91 -8.49
C TYR A 31 -5.97 -13.22 -9.29
N SER A 32 -6.41 -13.86 -10.36
CA SER A 32 -7.68 -13.57 -11.01
C SER A 32 -8.63 -14.75 -10.88
N LYS A 33 -9.94 -14.48 -10.84
CA LYS A 33 -11.01 -15.49 -10.93
C LYS A 33 -11.73 -15.32 -12.25
N GLY A 34 -11.99 -16.41 -12.96
CA GLY A 34 -12.66 -16.36 -14.25
C GLY A 34 -12.93 -17.75 -14.81
N LEU A 35 -12.41 -18.03 -16.01
CA LEU A 35 -12.50 -19.35 -16.65
C LEU A 35 -11.76 -20.44 -15.85
N VAL A 36 -10.62 -20.08 -15.26
CA VAL A 36 -9.92 -20.87 -14.22
C VAL A 36 -10.34 -20.31 -12.86
N ASP A 37 -10.62 -21.18 -11.90
CA ASP A 37 -11.20 -20.79 -10.61
C ASP A 37 -10.30 -19.83 -9.83
N ILE A 38 -9.00 -20.09 -9.82
CA ILE A 38 -7.99 -19.16 -9.29
C ILE A 38 -6.77 -19.24 -10.21
N GLN A 39 -6.39 -18.10 -10.79
CA GLN A 39 -5.24 -18.01 -11.70
C GLN A 39 -4.18 -17.07 -11.11
N THR A 40 -2.99 -17.60 -10.87
CA THR A 40 -1.79 -16.83 -10.52
C THR A 40 -0.70 -17.06 -11.58
N ASP A 41 0.36 -16.25 -11.58
CA ASP A 41 1.49 -16.43 -12.50
C ASP A 41 2.23 -17.78 -12.27
N ALA A 42 2.14 -18.34 -11.06
CA ALA A 42 2.88 -19.53 -10.66
C ALA A 42 2.03 -20.81 -10.59
N VAL A 43 0.75 -20.69 -10.24
CA VAL A 43 -0.17 -21.81 -9.98
C VAL A 43 -1.57 -21.50 -10.49
N TRP A 44 -2.18 -22.44 -11.21
CA TRP A 44 -3.61 -22.41 -11.52
C TRP A 44 -4.37 -23.41 -10.65
N PHE A 45 -5.54 -23.03 -10.18
CA PHE A 45 -6.39 -23.87 -9.34
C PHE A 45 -7.71 -24.22 -10.02
N GLU A 46 -8.16 -25.44 -9.80
CA GLU A 46 -9.55 -25.87 -10.00
C GLU A 46 -10.14 -26.25 -8.64
N ALA A 47 -11.30 -25.71 -8.32
CA ALA A 47 -11.99 -25.93 -7.06
C ALA A 47 -13.30 -26.70 -7.28
N LYS A 48 -13.72 -27.46 -6.26
CA LYS A 48 -15.07 -28.04 -6.21
C LYS A 48 -15.75 -27.71 -4.89
N GLY A 49 -17.05 -27.39 -4.96
CA GLY A 49 -17.87 -27.15 -3.78
C GLY A 49 -18.26 -28.42 -3.01
N SER A 50 -17.91 -29.60 -3.53
CA SER A 50 -18.14 -30.89 -2.90
C SER A 50 -16.96 -31.82 -3.18
N PRO A 51 -16.69 -32.82 -2.33
CA PRO A 51 -15.56 -33.72 -2.49
C PRO A 51 -15.54 -34.38 -3.89
N ALA A 52 -14.43 -34.21 -4.60
CA ALA A 52 -14.28 -34.67 -5.98
C ALA A 52 -12.97 -35.45 -6.15
N ALA A 53 -12.86 -36.33 -7.15
CA ALA A 53 -11.58 -37.00 -7.39
C ALA A 53 -10.55 -35.97 -7.90
N PRO A 54 -9.31 -35.91 -7.36
CA PRO A 54 -8.27 -35.00 -7.85
C PRO A 54 -8.05 -35.13 -9.36
N LEU A 55 -8.14 -36.36 -9.87
CA LEU A 55 -8.01 -36.65 -11.30
C LEU A 55 -9.11 -36.00 -12.16
N LEU A 56 -10.35 -35.89 -11.66
CA LEU A 56 -11.44 -35.19 -12.36
C LEU A 56 -11.20 -33.68 -12.40
N MET A 57 -10.70 -33.12 -11.29
CA MET A 57 -10.37 -31.69 -11.21
C MET A 57 -9.16 -31.37 -12.10
N PHE A 58 -8.14 -32.24 -12.14
CA PHE A 58 -7.00 -32.07 -13.05
C PHE A 58 -7.41 -32.23 -14.51
N ALA A 59 -8.38 -33.11 -14.83
CA ALA A 59 -8.93 -33.21 -16.18
C ALA A 59 -9.54 -31.89 -16.65
N GLN A 60 -10.32 -31.24 -15.79
CA GLN A 60 -10.89 -29.93 -16.07
C GLN A 60 -9.81 -28.85 -16.23
N LEU A 61 -8.83 -28.82 -15.31
CA LEU A 61 -7.76 -27.84 -15.34
C LEU A 61 -6.85 -27.97 -16.58
N LEU A 62 -6.61 -29.20 -17.05
CA LEU A 62 -5.81 -29.47 -18.25
C LEU A 62 -6.50 -29.05 -19.55
N VAL A 63 -7.85 -29.00 -19.58
CA VAL A 63 -8.58 -28.39 -20.71
C VAL A 63 -8.21 -26.90 -20.85
N TYR A 64 -8.06 -26.19 -19.73
CA TYR A 64 -7.65 -24.78 -19.73
C TYR A 64 -6.18 -24.61 -20.14
N VAL A 65 -5.28 -25.47 -19.65
CA VAL A 65 -3.87 -25.48 -20.05
C VAL A 65 -3.74 -25.72 -21.56
N ARG A 66 -4.47 -26.69 -22.11
CA ARG A 66 -4.51 -26.96 -23.55
C ARG A 66 -4.98 -25.74 -24.35
N SER A 67 -6.06 -25.12 -23.89
CA SER A 67 -6.66 -23.94 -24.53
C SER A 67 -5.70 -22.74 -24.56
N ALA A 68 -5.00 -22.48 -23.45
CA ALA A 68 -4.00 -21.41 -23.35
C ALA A 68 -2.80 -21.66 -24.28
N ARG A 69 -2.28 -22.90 -24.33
CA ARG A 69 -1.17 -23.24 -25.25
C ARG A 69 -1.54 -23.08 -26.71
N LEU A 70 -2.76 -23.45 -27.11
CA LEU A 70 -3.24 -23.24 -28.49
C LEU A 70 -3.32 -21.75 -28.87
N ARG A 71 -3.48 -20.85 -27.89
CA ARG A 71 -3.48 -19.39 -28.09
C ARG A 71 -2.10 -18.74 -27.91
N GLY A 72 -1.06 -19.52 -27.58
CA GLY A 72 0.28 -19.00 -27.31
C GLY A 72 0.40 -18.24 -25.98
N GLU A 73 -0.52 -18.46 -25.05
CA GLU A 73 -0.50 -17.85 -23.71
C GLU A 73 0.46 -18.60 -22.76
N PRO A 74 1.08 -17.91 -21.79
CA PRO A 74 1.89 -18.55 -20.76
C PRO A 74 1.04 -19.46 -19.86
N VAL A 75 1.60 -20.61 -19.46
CA VAL A 75 1.00 -21.58 -18.54
C VAL A 75 1.80 -21.61 -17.23
N PRO A 76 1.17 -21.91 -16.08
CA PRO A 76 1.81 -21.80 -14.78
C PRO A 76 2.83 -22.93 -14.61
N ALA A 77 3.76 -22.78 -13.66
CA ALA A 77 4.69 -23.85 -13.30
C ALA A 77 3.97 -25.05 -12.65
N PHE A 78 2.87 -24.78 -11.92
CA PHE A 78 2.10 -25.80 -11.21
C PHE A 78 0.60 -25.71 -11.47
N LEU A 79 -0.05 -26.86 -11.36
CA LEU A 79 -1.50 -27.04 -11.37
C LEU A 79 -1.91 -27.55 -9.98
N ALA A 80 -2.94 -26.96 -9.40
CA ALA A 80 -3.47 -27.35 -8.11
C ALA A 80 -4.97 -27.63 -8.21
N VAL A 81 -5.44 -28.59 -7.43
CA VAL A 81 -6.87 -28.93 -7.34
C VAL A 81 -7.28 -29.01 -5.89
N ILE A 82 -8.42 -28.43 -5.54
CA ILE A 82 -8.85 -28.23 -4.16
C ILE A 82 -10.35 -28.48 -3.99
N ASP A 83 -10.74 -29.10 -2.88
CA ASP A 83 -12.13 -29.25 -2.47
C ASP A 83 -12.24 -29.13 -0.93
N PRO A 84 -13.43 -29.29 -0.31
CA PRO A 84 -13.58 -29.17 1.13
C PRO A 84 -12.76 -30.16 1.98
N GLU A 85 -12.27 -31.25 1.39
CA GLU A 85 -11.61 -32.37 2.08
C GLU A 85 -10.13 -32.53 1.72
N LYS A 86 -9.73 -32.20 0.48
CA LYS A 86 -8.37 -32.46 0.00
C LYS A 86 -7.89 -31.44 -1.03
N GLY A 87 -6.56 -31.34 -1.12
CA GLY A 87 -5.86 -30.60 -2.16
C GLY A 87 -4.74 -31.43 -2.75
N ALA A 88 -4.50 -31.30 -4.06
CA ALA A 88 -3.40 -31.95 -4.78
C ALA A 88 -2.69 -30.95 -5.69
N ILE A 89 -1.38 -31.16 -5.88
CA ILE A 89 -0.54 -30.30 -6.72
C ILE A 89 0.29 -31.13 -7.70
N LEU A 90 0.37 -30.68 -8.95
CA LEU A 90 1.04 -31.32 -10.07
C LEU A 90 1.93 -30.29 -10.78
N GLN A 91 3.16 -30.66 -11.15
CA GLN A 91 3.98 -29.81 -12.02
C GLN A 91 3.40 -29.83 -13.44
N THR A 92 3.18 -28.64 -14.03
CA THR A 92 2.56 -28.51 -15.36
C THR A 92 3.35 -29.25 -16.43
N GLU A 93 4.69 -29.19 -16.34
CA GLU A 93 5.62 -29.85 -17.28
C GLU A 93 5.39 -31.36 -17.38
N VAL A 94 5.09 -32.01 -16.26
CA VAL A 94 4.86 -33.46 -16.19
C VAL A 94 3.55 -33.86 -16.85
N ALA A 95 2.59 -32.93 -16.91
CA ALA A 95 1.32 -33.14 -17.59
C ALA A 95 1.38 -32.79 -19.09
N LEU A 96 2.40 -32.09 -19.58
CA LEU A 96 2.45 -31.64 -20.99
C LEU A 96 2.36 -32.78 -22.02
N PRO A 97 2.95 -33.97 -21.82
CA PRO A 97 2.84 -35.07 -22.77
C PRO A 97 1.39 -35.49 -23.05
N VAL A 98 0.46 -35.30 -22.09
CA VAL A 98 -0.96 -35.62 -22.29
C VAL A 98 -1.62 -34.76 -23.38
N LEU A 99 -1.08 -33.56 -23.63
CA LEU A 99 -1.61 -32.62 -24.60
C LEU A 99 -1.22 -32.98 -26.04
N GLU A 100 -0.20 -33.83 -26.20
CA GLU A 100 0.36 -34.27 -27.47
C GLU A 100 -0.19 -35.63 -27.92
N ASP A 101 -0.91 -36.35 -27.05
CA ASP A 101 -1.55 -37.62 -27.37
C ASP A 101 -2.85 -37.41 -28.18
N ALA A 102 -2.78 -37.76 -29.47
CA ALA A 102 -3.88 -37.64 -30.42
C ALA A 102 -5.08 -38.55 -30.10
N ASN A 103 -4.93 -39.54 -29.21
CA ASN A 103 -6.01 -40.44 -28.81
C ASN A 103 -6.87 -39.88 -27.67
N ILE A 104 -6.48 -38.74 -27.08
CA ILE A 104 -7.24 -38.09 -26.02
C ILE A 104 -8.40 -37.29 -26.62
N ALA A 105 -9.62 -37.69 -26.28
CA ALA A 105 -10.83 -36.98 -26.66
C ALA A 105 -11.06 -35.77 -25.75
N TRP A 106 -10.60 -34.60 -26.18
CA TRP A 106 -10.76 -33.35 -25.43
C TRP A 106 -12.17 -32.74 -25.61
N PRO A 107 -12.88 -32.40 -24.52
CA PRO A 107 -14.18 -31.75 -24.59
C PRO A 107 -14.08 -30.27 -25.00
N ALA A 108 -15.21 -29.68 -25.41
CA ALA A 108 -15.28 -28.29 -25.86
C ALA A 108 -15.11 -27.25 -24.72
N SER A 109 -15.36 -27.65 -23.47
CA SER A 109 -15.20 -26.79 -22.28
C SER A 109 -14.63 -27.58 -21.11
N GLY A 110 -13.99 -26.88 -20.16
CA GLY A 110 -13.50 -27.48 -18.92
C GLY A 110 -14.61 -28.13 -18.10
N SER A 111 -15.80 -27.51 -18.04
CA SER A 111 -16.97 -28.05 -17.35
C SER A 111 -17.51 -29.37 -17.93
N ALA A 112 -17.15 -29.71 -19.17
CA ALA A 112 -17.49 -30.99 -19.81
C ALA A 112 -16.39 -32.05 -19.61
N ALA A 113 -15.33 -31.77 -18.85
CA ALA A 113 -14.31 -32.74 -18.45
C ALA A 113 -14.87 -33.77 -17.47
N GLY A 114 -15.48 -34.82 -18.03
CA GLY A 114 -16.09 -35.91 -17.28
C GLY A 114 -15.11 -37.04 -16.95
N LYS A 115 -15.68 -38.13 -16.42
CA LYS A 115 -14.94 -39.37 -16.05
C LYS A 115 -14.19 -39.99 -17.23
N GLU A 116 -14.69 -39.81 -18.46
CA GLU A 116 -14.08 -40.33 -19.68
C GLU A 116 -12.73 -39.67 -19.97
N LEU A 117 -12.64 -38.34 -19.87
CA LEU A 117 -11.36 -37.63 -20.00
C LEU A 117 -10.43 -37.97 -18.83
N ALA A 118 -10.96 -37.99 -17.60
CA ALA A 118 -10.18 -38.34 -16.42
C ALA A 118 -9.53 -39.74 -16.53
N ALA A 119 -10.25 -40.73 -17.08
CA ALA A 119 -9.72 -42.06 -17.34
C ALA A 119 -8.61 -42.06 -18.39
N GLN A 120 -8.75 -41.25 -19.44
CA GLN A 120 -7.76 -41.13 -20.52
C GLN A 120 -6.47 -40.42 -20.07
N ILE A 121 -6.57 -39.43 -19.18
CA ILE A 121 -5.39 -38.71 -18.67
C ILE A 121 -4.72 -39.40 -17.48
N ALA A 122 -5.40 -40.34 -16.80
CA ALA A 122 -4.91 -41.03 -15.61
C ALA A 122 -3.47 -41.57 -15.73
N PRO A 123 -3.10 -42.24 -16.85
CA PRO A 123 -1.74 -42.76 -17.02
C PRO A 123 -0.65 -41.69 -16.99
N TYR A 124 -0.99 -40.44 -17.32
CA TYR A 124 -0.06 -39.32 -17.42
C TYR A 124 0.11 -38.53 -16.13
N VAL A 125 -0.88 -38.54 -15.23
CA VAL A 125 -0.90 -37.62 -14.09
C VAL A 125 -1.07 -38.29 -12.73
N SER A 126 -1.61 -39.51 -12.66
CA SER A 126 -1.97 -40.15 -11.38
C SER A 126 -0.78 -40.46 -10.46
N ALA A 127 0.44 -40.56 -10.99
CA ALA A 127 1.66 -40.82 -10.20
C ALA A 127 2.40 -39.54 -9.78
N HIS A 128 1.95 -38.35 -10.21
CA HIS A 128 2.78 -37.15 -10.23
C HIS A 128 2.26 -35.99 -9.37
N PHE A 129 1.27 -36.22 -8.49
CA PHE A 129 0.77 -35.21 -7.56
C PHE A 129 0.76 -35.67 -6.09
N THR A 130 1.12 -34.76 -5.18
CA THR A 130 1.15 -34.97 -3.72
C THR A 130 0.00 -34.27 -3.02
N THR A 131 -0.46 -34.76 -1.87
CA THR A 131 -1.51 -34.13 -1.07
C THR A 131 -1.06 -33.88 0.39
N TYR A 132 -1.00 -32.61 0.85
CA TYR A 132 -0.59 -32.24 2.23
C TYR A 132 -1.48 -32.87 3.30
N ALA A 133 -2.80 -32.83 3.09
CA ALA A 133 -3.78 -33.48 3.94
C ALA A 133 -3.52 -35.00 4.07
N ARG A 134 -2.92 -35.62 3.06
CA ARG A 134 -2.57 -37.05 3.09
C ARG A 134 -1.25 -37.31 3.80
N TRP A 135 -0.26 -36.42 3.71
CA TRP A 135 0.92 -36.54 4.59
C TRP A 135 0.51 -36.39 6.05
N VAL A 136 -0.31 -35.38 6.37
CA VAL A 136 -0.83 -35.19 7.73
C VAL A 136 -1.68 -36.39 8.15
N ALA A 137 -2.59 -36.90 7.32
CA ALA A 137 -3.45 -38.04 7.68
C ALA A 137 -2.71 -39.39 7.74
N MET A 138 -1.64 -39.59 6.96
CA MET A 138 -0.92 -40.87 6.90
C MET A 138 0.29 -40.93 7.83
N ILE A 139 0.90 -39.78 8.10
CA ILE A 139 2.18 -39.66 8.81
C ILE A 139 2.01 -38.71 10.01
N GLY A 140 1.61 -37.46 9.77
CA GLY A 140 1.55 -36.41 10.80
C GLY A 140 0.67 -36.73 12.02
N SER A 141 -0.57 -37.19 11.79
CA SER A 141 -1.56 -37.50 12.84
C SER A 141 -1.14 -38.66 13.73
N GLU A 142 -0.25 -39.52 13.23
CA GLU A 142 0.29 -40.66 13.96
C GLU A 142 1.48 -40.29 14.85
N LEU A 143 2.04 -39.07 14.71
CA LEU A 143 3.19 -38.61 15.51
C LEU A 143 2.80 -38.13 16.91
N GLY A 144 1.51 -38.03 17.22
CA GLY A 144 1.03 -37.71 18.58
C GLY A 144 1.37 -36.31 19.07
N ILE A 145 1.55 -35.34 18.17
CA ILE A 145 1.91 -33.96 18.53
C ILE A 145 0.72 -33.18 19.06
N ALA A 146 0.93 -32.39 20.11
CA ALA A 146 -0.13 -31.63 20.78
C ALA A 146 -0.59 -30.40 19.99
N ASN A 147 0.32 -29.76 19.24
CA ASN A 147 0.03 -28.58 18.44
C ASN A 147 0.06 -28.94 16.95
N ALA A 148 -1.09 -28.85 16.30
CA ALA A 148 -1.23 -29.18 14.89
C ALA A 148 -0.42 -28.25 13.95
N ALA A 149 0.03 -27.08 14.43
CA ALA A 149 0.92 -26.18 13.69
C ALA A 149 2.32 -26.79 13.49
N ASP A 150 2.76 -27.68 14.38
CA ASP A 150 4.06 -28.33 14.28
C ASP A 150 4.12 -29.36 13.15
N HIS A 151 2.97 -29.80 12.60
CA HIS A 151 2.93 -30.67 11.40
C HIS A 151 3.60 -30.03 10.19
N ALA A 152 3.51 -28.70 10.05
CA ALA A 152 4.16 -27.99 8.95
C ALA A 152 5.69 -28.02 9.09
N THR A 153 6.19 -27.81 10.31
CA THR A 153 7.62 -27.88 10.64
C THR A 153 8.18 -29.30 10.43
N LEU A 154 7.41 -30.32 10.81
CA LEU A 154 7.76 -31.73 10.63
C LEU A 154 7.71 -32.15 9.15
N PHE A 155 6.68 -31.74 8.41
CA PHE A 155 6.58 -31.95 6.96
C PHE A 155 7.75 -31.31 6.22
N PHE A 156 8.16 -30.11 6.62
CA PHE A 156 9.30 -29.41 6.03
C PHE A 156 10.63 -30.12 6.32
N ALA A 157 10.83 -30.62 7.54
CA ALA A 157 11.99 -31.46 7.85
C ALA A 157 11.99 -32.76 7.03
N ASP A 158 10.82 -33.32 6.74
CA ASP A 158 10.66 -34.56 5.97
C ASP A 158 10.91 -34.39 4.46
N ILE A 159 10.41 -33.31 3.86
CA ILE A 159 10.60 -33.02 2.43
C ILE A 159 12.02 -32.53 2.11
N MET A 160 12.75 -31.98 3.09
CA MET A 160 14.14 -31.53 2.95
C MET A 160 15.17 -32.64 3.20
N HIS A 161 14.73 -33.87 3.38
CA HIS A 161 15.54 -35.04 3.69
C HIS A 161 15.49 -36.05 2.53
N ASP A 162 16.63 -36.55 2.04
CA ASP A 162 16.67 -37.53 0.93
C ASP A 162 16.30 -38.96 1.36
N GLY A 163 16.29 -39.22 2.67
CA GLY A 163 16.07 -40.53 3.28
C GLY A 163 17.27 -41.01 4.09
N GLU A 164 18.45 -40.47 3.85
CA GLU A 164 19.70 -40.76 4.58
C GLU A 164 20.30 -39.52 5.23
N ARG A 165 20.25 -38.36 4.55
CA ARG A 165 20.80 -37.09 4.99
C ARG A 165 19.82 -35.95 4.74
N SER A 166 19.86 -34.97 5.62
CA SER A 166 19.16 -33.72 5.39
C SER A 166 19.94 -32.83 4.41
N ALA A 167 19.29 -32.29 3.39
CA ALA A 167 19.88 -31.25 2.55
C ALA A 167 19.88 -29.86 3.21
N TYR A 168 19.29 -29.74 4.40
CA TYR A 168 19.25 -28.51 5.18
C TYR A 168 19.11 -28.81 6.69
N ALA A 169 19.84 -28.09 7.54
CA ALA A 169 19.65 -28.18 9.00
C ALA A 169 18.37 -27.42 9.39
N SER A 170 17.22 -28.10 9.42
CA SER A 170 15.94 -27.51 9.76
C SER A 170 15.93 -26.97 11.20
N VAL A 171 15.44 -25.73 11.37
CA VAL A 171 15.25 -25.11 12.69
C VAL A 171 13.85 -25.50 13.18
N GLY A 172 13.76 -26.07 14.38
CA GLY A 172 12.48 -26.39 15.01
C GLY A 172 12.06 -27.85 14.90
N ALA A 173 12.41 -28.56 13.82
CA ALA A 173 12.25 -30.01 13.73
C ALA A 173 13.46 -30.64 13.01
N GLN A 174 13.78 -31.90 13.26
CA GLN A 174 14.76 -32.69 12.52
C GLN A 174 14.19 -34.07 12.22
N LEU A 175 14.49 -34.63 11.06
CA LEU A 175 14.26 -36.04 10.77
C LEU A 175 15.56 -36.81 10.96
N GLY A 176 15.51 -37.88 11.74
CA GLY A 176 16.61 -38.81 11.95
C GLY A 176 16.11 -40.24 12.06
N THR A 177 16.91 -41.13 12.66
CA THR A 177 16.55 -42.53 12.89
C THR A 177 16.58 -42.91 14.36
N PHE A 178 15.53 -43.57 14.84
CA PHE A 178 15.43 -44.17 16.17
C PHE A 178 15.01 -45.64 16.02
N ASP A 179 15.75 -46.58 16.63
CA ASP A 179 15.55 -48.03 16.49
C ASP A 179 15.36 -48.53 15.05
N GLY A 180 16.15 -47.98 14.12
CA GLY A 180 16.11 -48.35 12.70
C GLY A 180 14.90 -47.82 11.92
N ARG A 181 14.16 -46.85 12.46
CA ARG A 181 12.99 -46.22 11.82
C ARG A 181 13.12 -44.69 11.76
N PRO A 182 12.52 -44.02 10.77
CA PRO A 182 12.44 -42.56 10.73
C PRO A 182 11.76 -42.01 11.98
N ALA A 183 12.36 -41.01 12.60
CA ALA A 183 11.84 -40.36 13.80
C ALA A 183 12.14 -38.87 13.78
N PHE A 184 11.16 -38.07 14.18
CA PHE A 184 11.33 -36.63 14.25
C PHE A 184 11.77 -36.16 15.63
N THR A 185 12.57 -35.11 15.70
CA THR A 185 12.84 -34.36 16.92
C THR A 185 12.29 -32.97 16.76
N LEU A 186 11.40 -32.53 17.65
CA LEU A 186 10.81 -31.19 17.64
C LEU A 186 11.41 -30.34 18.77
N ARG A 187 11.83 -29.11 18.49
CA ARG A 187 12.47 -28.20 19.45
C ARG A 187 11.50 -27.88 20.58
N GLY A 188 11.89 -28.21 21.81
CA GLY A 188 11.06 -28.01 23.01
C GLY A 188 10.21 -29.23 23.40
N ALA A 189 10.15 -30.28 22.58
CA ALA A 189 9.54 -31.55 22.94
C ALA A 189 10.53 -32.46 23.68
N SER A 190 10.09 -33.09 24.78
CA SER A 190 10.88 -34.08 25.51
C SER A 190 10.74 -35.46 24.85
N GLY A 191 11.50 -35.71 23.78
CA GLY A 191 11.65 -37.04 23.18
C GLY A 191 11.68 -37.07 21.64
N PHE A 192 11.80 -38.27 21.08
CA PHE A 192 11.64 -38.54 19.64
C PHE A 192 10.18 -38.85 19.31
N LEU A 193 9.74 -38.43 18.13
CA LEU A 193 8.43 -38.72 17.55
C LEU A 193 8.64 -39.79 16.45
N PRO A 194 8.66 -41.09 16.79
CA PRO A 194 8.91 -42.14 15.81
C PRO A 194 7.74 -42.23 14.82
N VAL A 195 8.07 -42.45 13.56
CA VAL A 195 7.06 -42.82 12.56
C VAL A 195 6.55 -44.21 12.90
N THR A 196 5.30 -44.29 13.37
CA THR A 196 4.68 -45.53 13.87
C THR A 196 4.25 -46.44 12.73
N ASN A 197 3.77 -45.88 11.60
CA ASN A 197 3.36 -46.61 10.41
C ASN A 197 4.41 -46.56 9.29
N LEU A 198 5.48 -47.34 9.46
CA LEU A 198 6.63 -47.33 8.55
C LEU A 198 6.28 -47.70 7.10
N ARG A 199 5.32 -48.61 6.90
CA ARG A 199 4.88 -49.00 5.56
C ARG A 199 4.19 -47.84 4.86
N ALA A 200 3.24 -47.17 5.52
CA ALA A 200 2.57 -46.01 4.96
C ALA A 200 3.53 -44.85 4.68
N TYR A 201 4.53 -44.65 5.55
CA TYR A 201 5.57 -43.63 5.36
C TYR A 201 6.47 -43.92 4.15
N ASN A 202 6.93 -45.15 3.99
CA ASN A 202 7.75 -45.55 2.85
C ASN A 202 6.96 -45.53 1.54
N ASP A 203 5.73 -46.03 1.55
CA ASP A 203 4.83 -46.02 0.38
C ASP A 203 4.46 -44.58 -0.01
N PHE A 204 4.35 -43.67 0.97
CA PHE A 204 4.13 -42.26 0.71
C PHE A 204 5.34 -41.63 0.00
N TRP A 205 6.55 -41.83 0.49
CA TRP A 205 7.75 -41.16 -0.08
C TRP A 205 8.32 -41.85 -1.32
N ALA A 206 8.01 -43.12 -1.58
CA ALA A 206 8.48 -43.85 -2.76
C ALA A 206 8.06 -43.24 -4.10
N ILE A 207 7.07 -42.35 -4.10
CA ILE A 207 6.50 -41.73 -5.30
C ILE A 207 6.82 -40.23 -5.43
N TYR A 208 7.60 -39.64 -4.51
CA TYR A 208 7.95 -38.21 -4.53
C TYR A 208 9.46 -37.97 -4.51
N LEU A 209 9.93 -37.00 -5.28
CA LEU A 209 11.33 -36.56 -5.30
C LEU A 209 11.62 -35.63 -4.11
N ARG A 210 12.55 -36.04 -3.25
CA ARG A 210 13.07 -35.26 -2.12
C ARG A 210 14.58 -35.47 -1.94
N PRO A 211 15.34 -34.44 -1.52
CA PRO A 211 14.95 -33.04 -1.34
C PRO A 211 14.88 -32.30 -2.70
N PRO A 212 14.23 -31.13 -2.75
CA PRO A 212 14.19 -30.30 -3.95
C PRO A 212 15.60 -29.91 -4.47
N GLU A 213 15.71 -29.63 -5.78
CA GLU A 213 16.95 -29.14 -6.39
C GLU A 213 17.42 -27.80 -5.78
N VAL A 214 18.74 -27.57 -5.77
CA VAL A 214 19.42 -26.43 -5.11
C VAL A 214 18.77 -25.08 -5.41
N LYS A 215 18.39 -24.83 -6.66
CA LYS A 215 17.79 -23.57 -7.13
C LYS A 215 16.42 -23.28 -6.49
N HIS A 216 15.65 -24.33 -6.17
CA HIS A 216 14.34 -24.24 -5.54
C HIS A 216 14.41 -24.26 -4.01
N ARG A 217 15.48 -24.84 -3.45
CA ARG A 217 15.77 -24.78 -2.00
C ARG A 217 15.98 -23.35 -1.54
N ARG A 218 16.73 -22.54 -2.31
CA ARG A 218 17.03 -21.14 -1.94
C ARG A 218 15.74 -20.30 -1.82
N TRP A 219 14.82 -20.45 -2.77
CA TRP A 219 13.50 -19.80 -2.76
C TRP A 219 12.60 -20.25 -1.59
N LEU A 220 12.58 -21.56 -1.26
CA LEU A 220 11.82 -22.08 -0.10
C LEU A 220 12.40 -21.61 1.24
N LEU A 221 13.73 -21.44 1.31
CA LEU A 221 14.41 -20.91 2.49
C LEU A 221 14.19 -19.40 2.66
N GLU A 222 14.18 -18.64 1.55
CA GLU A 222 13.91 -17.19 1.51
C GLU A 222 12.48 -16.82 1.95
N ARG A 223 11.53 -17.75 1.85
CA ARG A 223 10.11 -17.54 2.22
C ARG A 223 9.62 -18.42 3.37
N ARG A 224 10.55 -19.12 4.04
CA ARG A 224 10.26 -19.98 5.18
C ARG A 224 9.53 -19.23 6.30
N ASP A 225 9.86 -17.96 6.48
CA ASP A 225 9.24 -17.09 7.45
C ASP A 225 7.76 -16.82 7.08
N SER A 226 7.42 -16.66 5.81
CA SER A 226 6.03 -16.43 5.35
C SER A 226 5.08 -17.63 5.55
N LEU A 227 5.60 -18.79 5.95
CA LEU A 227 4.85 -20.02 6.21
C LEU A 227 4.64 -20.30 7.71
N LEU A 228 5.16 -19.45 8.59
CA LEU A 228 4.82 -19.46 10.01
C LEU A 228 3.46 -18.76 10.22
N PRO A 229 2.67 -19.15 11.24
CA PRO A 229 1.42 -18.46 11.56
C PRO A 229 1.61 -16.94 11.63
N ILE A 230 0.83 -16.22 10.84
CA ILE A 230 0.88 -14.75 10.62
C ILE A 230 0.69 -13.94 11.92
N ASP A 231 0.30 -14.58 13.02
CA ASP A 231 0.08 -13.94 14.30
C ASP A 231 1.39 -13.52 15.02
N GLU A 232 2.57 -13.93 14.54
CA GLU A 232 3.86 -13.48 15.11
C GLU A 232 4.76 -12.65 14.17
N GLN A 233 4.41 -12.49 12.88
CA GLN A 233 5.17 -11.64 11.94
C GLN A 233 4.61 -10.22 11.75
N LYS A 234 3.49 -9.89 12.39
CA LYS A 234 2.99 -8.52 12.50
C LYS A 234 3.61 -7.75 13.67
N PHE A 235 4.88 -8.00 14.02
CA PHE A 235 5.56 -7.20 15.02
C PHE A 235 6.25 -5.98 14.39
N LYS A 236 5.62 -4.82 14.62
CA LYS A 236 6.25 -3.48 14.78
C LYS A 236 6.89 -2.79 13.56
N GLY A 237 6.42 -3.05 12.35
CA GLY A 237 6.40 -2.04 11.28
C GLY A 237 7.68 -1.81 10.46
N ALA A 238 8.70 -2.67 10.61
CA ALA A 238 9.82 -2.77 9.67
C ALA A 238 9.42 -3.67 8.48
N PHE A 239 9.84 -3.32 7.26
CA PHE A 239 9.47 -4.05 6.04
C PHE A 239 10.69 -4.77 5.45
N TYR A 240 10.46 -5.94 4.88
CA TYR A 240 11.49 -6.70 4.17
C TYR A 240 12.03 -5.90 2.97
N THR A 241 13.36 -5.67 2.93
CA THR A 241 14.05 -5.04 1.79
C THR A 241 14.48 -6.12 0.79
N PRO A 242 13.90 -6.17 -0.42
CA PRO A 242 14.26 -7.20 -1.40
C PRO A 242 15.69 -7.06 -1.92
N LEU A 243 16.34 -8.19 -2.21
CA LEU A 243 17.75 -8.22 -2.61
C LEU A 243 18.07 -7.36 -3.84
N HIS A 244 17.19 -7.30 -4.84
CA HIS A 244 17.43 -6.46 -6.02
C HIS A 244 17.39 -4.96 -5.71
N ILE A 245 16.70 -4.55 -4.64
CA ILE A 245 16.72 -3.17 -4.12
C ILE A 245 17.92 -2.95 -3.21
N VAL A 246 18.33 -3.96 -2.44
CA VAL A 246 19.60 -3.93 -1.68
C VAL A 246 20.78 -3.72 -2.62
N ASP A 247 20.80 -4.38 -3.78
CA ASP A 247 21.82 -4.16 -4.81
C ASP A 247 21.88 -2.68 -5.22
N LYS A 248 20.72 -2.03 -5.40
CA LYS A 248 20.66 -0.58 -5.71
C LYS A 248 21.14 0.31 -4.58
N ALA A 249 20.90 -0.05 -3.33
CA ALA A 249 21.45 0.66 -2.17
C ALA A 249 22.99 0.59 -2.13
N TYR A 250 23.57 -0.59 -2.37
CA TYR A 250 25.03 -0.77 -2.37
C TYR A 250 25.71 -0.12 -3.58
N GLU A 251 25.08 -0.17 -4.76
CA GLU A 251 25.51 0.60 -5.94
C GLU A 251 25.52 2.11 -5.62
N GLN A 252 24.47 2.63 -4.99
CA GLN A 252 24.38 4.03 -4.59
C GLN A 252 25.43 4.41 -3.54
N LEU A 253 25.65 3.58 -2.51
CA LEU A 253 26.69 3.80 -1.51
C LEU A 253 28.09 3.81 -2.13
N LEU A 254 28.37 2.90 -3.07
CA LEU A 254 29.64 2.88 -3.79
C LEU A 254 29.84 4.16 -4.62
N ALA A 255 28.79 4.61 -5.32
CA ALA A 255 28.85 5.85 -6.11
C ALA A 255 29.09 7.08 -5.23
N THR A 256 28.45 7.15 -4.06
CA THR A 256 28.50 8.33 -3.18
C THR A 256 29.73 8.34 -2.27
N LEU A 257 30.12 7.20 -1.71
CA LEU A 257 31.22 7.10 -0.74
C LEU A 257 32.56 6.71 -1.38
N GLY A 258 32.53 6.18 -2.61
CA GLY A 258 33.70 5.74 -3.37
C GLY A 258 34.14 4.31 -3.03
N GLU A 259 35.12 3.81 -3.80
CA GLU A 259 35.67 2.47 -3.62
C GLU A 259 36.24 2.25 -2.20
N GLY A 260 36.20 0.99 -1.74
CA GLY A 260 36.70 0.58 -0.43
C GLY A 260 35.94 1.17 0.76
N TRP A 261 34.75 1.77 0.58
CA TRP A 261 33.99 2.33 1.70
C TRP A 261 33.67 1.29 2.79
N GLN A 262 33.45 0.03 2.40
CA GLN A 262 33.14 -1.05 3.34
C GLN A 262 34.30 -1.39 4.31
N ASP A 263 35.53 -1.06 3.93
CA ASP A 263 36.71 -1.18 4.80
C ASP A 263 36.97 0.08 5.61
N ARG A 264 36.63 1.25 5.05
CA ARG A 264 36.85 2.56 5.67
C ARG A 264 35.83 2.88 6.77
N TYR A 265 34.61 2.40 6.65
CA TYR A 265 33.54 2.70 7.60
C TYR A 265 33.33 1.56 8.60
N ILE A 266 32.90 1.94 9.81
CA ILE A 266 32.10 1.07 10.69
C ILE A 266 30.64 1.25 10.28
N VAL A 267 29.91 0.16 10.11
CA VAL A 267 28.48 0.18 9.75
C VAL A 267 27.65 -0.23 10.96
N TRP A 268 26.59 0.50 11.25
CA TRP A 268 25.59 0.08 12.22
C TRP A 268 24.18 0.14 11.62
N ASP A 269 23.52 -1.02 11.58
CA ASP A 269 22.07 -1.11 11.39
C ASP A 269 21.38 -1.38 12.74
N MET A 270 20.65 -0.39 13.25
CA MET A 270 19.93 -0.50 14.53
C MET A 270 18.53 -1.12 14.43
N CYS A 271 18.09 -1.52 13.24
CA CYS A 271 16.79 -2.11 12.97
C CYS A 271 16.87 -3.19 11.88
N CYS A 272 17.92 -4.01 11.92
CA CYS A 272 18.29 -4.92 10.84
C CYS A 272 17.27 -6.03 10.53
N GLY A 273 16.35 -6.32 11.46
CA GLY A 273 15.50 -7.51 11.38
C GLY A 273 16.36 -8.75 11.20
N VAL A 274 16.10 -9.52 10.14
CA VAL A 274 16.88 -10.71 9.76
C VAL A 274 18.08 -10.41 8.84
N GLY A 275 18.48 -9.15 8.69
CA GLY A 275 19.76 -8.77 8.07
C GLY A 275 19.80 -8.72 6.54
N ASN A 276 18.64 -8.59 5.89
CA ASN A 276 18.58 -8.59 4.42
C ASN A 276 19.33 -7.42 3.78
N LEU A 277 19.35 -6.26 4.42
CA LEU A 277 20.02 -5.07 3.89
C LEU A 277 21.55 -5.25 3.90
N GLU A 278 22.09 -5.97 4.88
CA GLU A 278 23.53 -6.14 5.08
C GLU A 278 24.10 -7.35 4.34
N VAL A 279 23.26 -8.23 3.77
CA VAL A 279 23.70 -9.53 3.20
C VAL A 279 24.70 -9.41 2.03
N LYS A 280 24.80 -8.23 1.42
CA LYS A 280 25.76 -7.92 0.35
C LYS A 280 27.06 -7.29 0.85
N HIS A 281 27.19 -7.05 2.15
CA HIS A 281 28.38 -6.45 2.72
C HIS A 281 29.59 -7.40 2.59
N SER A 282 30.74 -6.86 2.19
CA SER A 282 31.97 -7.61 1.93
C SER A 282 32.85 -7.75 3.18
N ASN A 283 32.74 -6.84 4.15
CA ASN A 283 33.55 -6.84 5.36
C ASN A 283 32.70 -6.81 6.64
N TYR A 284 32.12 -7.96 6.99
CA TYR A 284 31.25 -8.06 8.16
C TYR A 284 31.92 -7.71 9.49
N ARG A 285 33.26 -7.73 9.59
CA ARG A 285 33.98 -7.34 10.81
C ARG A 285 33.79 -5.87 11.19
N ASN A 286 33.39 -5.04 10.23
CA ASN A 286 33.06 -3.65 10.43
C ASN A 286 31.56 -3.42 10.71
N VAL A 287 30.74 -4.47 10.74
CA VAL A 287 29.27 -4.35 10.78
C VAL A 287 28.74 -4.72 12.16
N PHE A 288 27.96 -3.81 12.72
CA PHE A 288 27.15 -4.00 13.91
C PHE A 288 25.68 -4.05 13.50
N MET A 289 24.96 -5.04 14.00
CA MET A 289 23.56 -5.27 13.65
C MET A 289 22.75 -5.45 14.92
N SER A 290 21.69 -4.66 15.08
CA SER A 290 20.77 -4.82 16.18
C SER A 290 19.32 -4.76 15.73
N THR A 291 18.47 -5.44 16.49
CA THR A 291 17.03 -5.53 16.24
C THR A 291 16.31 -5.65 17.57
N LEU A 292 15.03 -5.29 17.57
CA LEU A 292 14.19 -5.32 18.75
C LEU A 292 13.98 -6.76 19.26
N ASP A 293 13.92 -7.74 18.38
CA ASP A 293 13.51 -9.09 18.71
C ASP A 293 14.69 -10.06 18.70
N GLN A 294 14.92 -10.75 19.83
CA GLN A 294 16.00 -11.74 19.95
C GLN A 294 15.86 -12.89 18.92
N VAL A 295 14.63 -13.17 18.50
CA VAL A 295 14.32 -14.23 17.50
C VAL A 295 14.99 -13.94 16.16
N ASP A 296 15.02 -12.69 15.71
CA ASP A 296 15.67 -12.31 14.46
C ASP A 296 17.18 -12.61 14.48
N ILE A 297 17.83 -12.36 15.62
CA ILE A 297 19.26 -12.65 15.81
C ILE A 297 19.51 -14.15 15.79
N ASP A 298 18.66 -14.91 16.46
CA ASP A 298 18.75 -16.37 16.46
C ASP A 298 18.56 -16.93 15.05
N ILE A 299 17.67 -16.33 14.24
CA ILE A 299 17.47 -16.66 12.82
C ILE A 299 18.73 -16.35 12.02
N MET A 300 19.32 -15.16 12.15
CA MET A 300 20.54 -14.79 11.43
C MET A 300 21.69 -15.73 11.76
N ARG A 301 21.89 -16.04 13.05
CA ARG A 301 22.93 -16.96 13.52
C ARG A 301 22.70 -18.39 13.03
N ALA A 302 21.47 -18.89 13.12
CA ALA A 302 21.14 -20.25 12.68
C ALA A 302 21.32 -20.44 11.17
N ASN A 303 21.13 -19.38 10.38
CA ASN A 303 21.22 -19.42 8.92
C ASN A 303 22.54 -18.90 8.37
N ASN A 304 23.53 -18.60 9.22
CA ASN A 304 24.82 -18.06 8.81
C ASN A 304 24.69 -16.78 7.95
N ILE A 305 23.71 -15.93 8.27
CA ILE A 305 23.52 -14.63 7.63
C ILE A 305 24.50 -13.63 8.27
N CYS A 306 25.16 -12.82 7.43
CA CYS A 306 26.12 -11.79 7.86
C CYS A 306 27.23 -12.31 8.80
N LEU A 307 27.76 -13.51 8.50
CA LEU A 307 28.80 -14.14 9.31
C LEU A 307 30.01 -13.22 9.51
N GLY A 308 30.27 -12.88 10.78
CA GLY A 308 31.37 -11.99 11.18
C GLY A 308 30.91 -10.62 11.68
N ALA A 309 29.63 -10.29 11.51
CA ALA A 309 29.02 -9.10 12.10
C ALA A 309 28.74 -9.32 13.59
N GLU A 310 28.84 -8.25 14.37
CA GLU A 310 28.48 -8.25 15.78
C GLU A 310 26.96 -8.03 15.90
N MET A 311 26.22 -9.08 16.29
CA MET A 311 24.75 -9.08 16.36
C MET A 311 24.24 -9.10 17.81
N PHE A 312 23.34 -8.18 18.17
CA PHE A 312 22.82 -8.04 19.55
C PHE A 312 21.38 -7.50 19.59
N GLN A 313 20.60 -7.92 20.59
CA GLN A 313 19.21 -7.46 20.76
C GLN A 313 19.23 -6.08 21.38
N TYR A 314 18.49 -5.14 20.79
CA TYR A 314 18.48 -3.76 21.23
C TYR A 314 17.19 -3.04 20.85
N ASP A 315 16.48 -2.49 21.83
CA ASP A 315 15.38 -1.58 21.58
C ASP A 315 15.94 -0.16 21.37
N TYR A 316 16.25 0.18 20.11
CA TYR A 316 16.79 1.49 19.77
C TYR A 316 15.87 2.67 20.15
N LEU A 317 14.57 2.44 20.38
CA LEU A 317 13.61 3.41 20.93
C LEU A 317 13.86 3.80 22.40
N ASN A 318 14.30 2.83 23.19
CA ASN A 318 14.07 2.84 24.63
C ASN A 318 15.29 2.41 25.45
N ASP A 319 16.08 1.46 24.97
CA ASP A 319 17.28 1.01 25.66
C ASP A 319 18.32 2.13 25.70
N ASP A 320 18.97 2.30 26.86
CA ASP A 320 19.99 3.32 27.14
C ASP A 320 19.53 4.77 26.95
N VAL A 321 18.21 5.04 26.99
CA VAL A 321 17.65 6.40 26.95
C VAL A 321 17.15 6.75 28.35
N THR A 322 17.65 7.84 28.96
CA THR A 322 17.15 8.33 30.25
C THR A 322 15.75 8.95 30.13
N ASP A 323 15.10 9.26 31.25
CA ASP A 323 13.80 9.94 31.25
C ASP A 323 13.87 11.35 30.62
N PHE A 324 15.07 11.92 30.50
CA PHE A 324 15.34 13.20 29.84
C PHE A 324 15.85 13.04 28.40
N GLY A 325 15.78 11.84 27.82
CA GLY A 325 16.21 11.57 26.45
C GLY A 325 17.72 11.55 26.24
N GLN A 326 18.53 11.47 27.30
CA GLN A 326 19.99 11.37 27.19
C GLN A 326 20.41 9.93 26.95
N ILE A 327 21.51 9.72 26.23
CA ILE A 327 22.04 8.38 25.96
C ILE A 327 23.03 7.97 27.05
N ASP A 328 22.75 6.88 27.75
CA ASP A 328 23.59 6.27 28.79
C ASP A 328 23.65 4.75 28.62
N TYR A 329 24.74 4.27 28.02
CA TYR A 329 24.96 2.85 27.75
C TYR A 329 25.10 1.98 29.00
N SER A 330 25.27 2.57 30.19
CA SER A 330 25.39 1.81 31.44
C SER A 330 24.05 1.27 31.93
N LEU A 331 22.93 1.81 31.43
CA LEU A 331 21.58 1.42 31.83
C LEU A 331 21.28 -0.03 31.46
N THR A 332 21.61 -0.45 30.23
CA THR A 332 21.38 -1.83 29.78
C THR A 332 22.67 -2.60 29.53
N ASN A 333 23.78 -1.91 29.22
CA ASN A 333 25.04 -2.51 28.77
C ASN A 333 24.89 -3.47 27.57
N LYS A 334 23.83 -3.33 26.76
CA LYS A 334 23.58 -4.18 25.59
C LYS A 334 24.45 -3.83 24.39
N VAL A 335 24.80 -2.55 24.22
CA VAL A 335 25.65 -2.09 23.11
C VAL A 335 27.09 -2.64 23.29
N PRO A 336 27.64 -3.36 22.30
CA PRO A 336 28.97 -3.93 22.38
C PRO A 336 30.05 -2.89 22.70
N THR A 337 31.02 -3.25 23.55
CA THR A 337 32.11 -2.36 23.96
C THR A 337 32.90 -1.80 22.77
N ALA A 338 33.12 -2.62 21.73
CA ALA A 338 33.78 -2.17 20.50
C ALA A 338 33.01 -1.05 19.79
N LEU A 339 31.68 -1.16 19.71
CA LEU A 339 30.83 -0.12 19.12
C LEU A 339 30.82 1.15 19.98
N ARG A 340 30.69 1.01 21.31
CA ARG A 340 30.76 2.16 22.24
C ARG A 340 32.07 2.93 22.10
N GLN A 341 33.19 2.20 21.97
CA GLN A 341 34.50 2.81 21.74
C GLN A 341 34.57 3.52 20.39
N ALA A 342 34.10 2.88 19.32
CA ALA A 342 34.07 3.51 17.99
C ALA A 342 33.24 4.80 17.98
N ILE A 343 32.10 4.82 18.67
CA ILE A 343 31.25 6.02 18.82
C ILE A 343 31.99 7.11 19.60
N ALA A 344 32.66 6.77 20.70
CA ALA A 344 33.42 7.72 21.50
C ALA A 344 34.59 8.31 20.69
N ASP A 345 35.33 7.48 19.98
CA ASP A 345 36.48 7.88 19.15
C ASP A 345 36.04 8.79 18.01
N ALA A 346 34.94 8.45 17.33
CA ALA A 346 34.36 9.26 16.25
C ALA A 346 33.84 10.63 16.75
N LYS A 347 33.32 10.71 17.99
CA LYS A 347 32.91 11.98 18.62
C LYS A 347 34.12 12.83 19.03
N ALA A 348 35.16 12.19 19.57
CA ALA A 348 36.38 12.87 20.03
C ALA A 348 37.31 13.25 18.87
N GLY A 349 37.08 12.73 17.66
CA GLY A 349 37.94 12.99 16.50
C GLY A 349 39.31 12.33 16.64
N VAL A 350 39.37 11.14 17.23
CA VAL A 350 40.63 10.41 17.41
C VAL A 350 41.25 10.10 16.06
N GLU A 351 42.54 10.40 15.90
CA GLU A 351 43.27 10.14 14.66
C GLU A 351 43.24 8.65 14.30
N GLY A 352 42.87 8.32 13.06
CA GLY A 352 42.75 6.94 12.60
C GLY A 352 41.45 6.22 12.98
N ALA A 353 40.55 6.86 13.74
CA ALA A 353 39.22 6.32 14.00
C ALA A 353 38.42 6.22 12.69
N LYS A 354 37.78 5.07 12.47
CA LYS A 354 36.92 4.88 11.31
C LYS A 354 35.64 5.72 11.45
N PRO A 355 35.20 6.43 10.40
CA PRO A 355 33.88 7.07 10.40
C PRO A 355 32.77 6.01 10.51
N ILE A 356 31.61 6.44 11.03
CA ILE A 356 30.43 5.58 11.19
C ILE A 356 29.43 5.87 10.07
N LEU A 357 29.00 4.81 9.39
CA LEU A 357 27.85 4.78 8.48
C LEU A 357 26.68 4.13 9.21
N VAL A 358 25.57 4.86 9.33
CA VAL A 358 24.28 4.28 9.70
C VAL A 358 23.60 3.84 8.42
N LEU A 359 23.41 2.53 8.24
CA LEU A 359 22.73 1.94 7.09
C LEU A 359 21.47 1.25 7.62
N ILE A 360 20.29 1.79 7.34
CA ILE A 360 19.06 1.34 8.02
C ILE A 360 17.82 1.34 7.12
N ASN A 361 16.87 0.48 7.46
CA ASN A 361 15.49 0.54 7.00
C ASN A 361 14.51 0.60 8.19
N PRO A 362 14.37 1.76 8.86
CA PRO A 362 13.56 1.88 10.06
C PRO A 362 12.06 1.69 9.79
N PRO A 363 11.27 1.34 10.82
CA PRO A 363 9.84 1.12 10.67
C PRO A 363 9.07 2.38 10.24
N TYR A 364 8.12 2.22 9.31
CA TYR A 364 7.31 3.33 8.76
C TYR A 364 5.96 3.54 9.46
N ALA A 365 5.76 2.96 10.65
CA ALA A 365 4.49 3.03 11.36
C ALA A 365 4.19 4.45 11.89
N GLU A 366 2.95 4.91 11.65
CA GLU A 366 2.38 6.20 12.10
C GLU A 366 1.23 5.94 13.08
N SER A 367 1.01 6.83 14.05
CA SER A 367 -0.22 6.81 14.84
C SER A 367 -1.37 7.54 14.14
N GLY A 368 -2.49 6.83 13.93
CA GLY A 368 -3.77 7.43 13.50
C GLY A 368 -4.23 7.15 12.05
N SER A 369 -3.39 6.53 11.22
CA SER A 369 -3.80 5.95 9.94
C SER A 369 -2.67 5.09 9.40
N GLY A 370 -2.62 3.83 9.82
CA GLY A 370 -1.59 2.89 9.36
C GLY A 370 -1.60 2.75 7.83
N ILE A 371 -0.41 2.57 7.26
CA ILE A 371 -0.21 2.14 5.86
C ILE A 371 -0.95 0.81 5.58
N ALA A 372 -1.24 0.03 6.64
CA ALA A 372 -2.22 -1.05 6.63
C ALA A 372 -3.64 -0.49 6.90
N LYS A 373 -4.48 -0.44 5.86
CA LYS A 373 -5.94 -0.33 6.03
C LYS A 373 -6.47 -1.62 6.67
N GLY A 374 -6.46 -1.69 8.00
CA GLY A 374 -7.14 -2.70 8.81
C GLY A 374 -7.51 -2.06 10.13
N ASP A 375 -8.71 -2.34 10.63
CA ASP A 375 -9.44 -1.63 11.70
C ASP A 375 -8.81 -1.62 13.11
N GLU A 376 -7.52 -1.91 13.25
CA GLU A 376 -6.78 -1.75 14.50
C GLU A 376 -5.78 -0.61 14.37
N ASN A 377 -6.26 0.61 14.64
CA ASN A 377 -5.36 1.71 14.94
C ASN A 377 -4.47 1.29 16.11
N LYS A 378 -3.18 1.02 15.87
CA LYS A 378 -2.21 0.70 16.92
C LYS A 378 -1.92 1.95 17.75
N ILE A 379 -2.82 2.26 18.67
CA ILE A 379 -2.69 3.38 19.61
C ILE A 379 -1.49 3.08 20.53
N GLY A 380 -0.46 3.95 20.53
CA GLY A 380 0.62 3.91 21.52
C GLY A 380 1.94 3.29 21.04
N VAL A 381 2.05 2.85 19.78
CA VAL A 381 3.33 2.36 19.21
C VAL A 381 4.38 3.48 19.16
N GLU A 382 3.94 4.73 19.03
CA GLU A 382 4.79 5.92 18.98
C GLU A 382 5.35 6.35 20.34
N LYS A 383 4.84 5.81 21.46
CA LYS A 383 5.20 6.24 22.82
C LYS A 383 6.51 5.59 23.29
N THR A 384 7.63 6.09 22.77
CA THR A 384 8.98 5.69 23.21
C THR A 384 9.59 6.71 24.18
N ARG A 385 10.74 6.40 24.76
CA ARG A 385 11.50 7.38 25.54
C ARG A 385 11.95 8.58 24.68
N ILE A 386 12.34 8.33 23.43
CA ILE A 386 12.70 9.39 22.47
C ILE A 386 11.49 10.26 22.10
N ASN A 387 10.29 9.68 22.00
CA ASN A 387 9.06 10.47 21.78
C ASN A 387 8.86 11.53 22.88
N GLY A 388 9.13 11.18 24.15
CA GLY A 388 9.11 12.14 25.27
C GLY A 388 10.03 13.34 25.04
N ALA A 389 11.29 13.08 24.69
CA ALA A 389 12.26 14.13 24.37
C ALA A 389 11.85 14.98 23.15
N MET A 390 11.28 14.36 22.11
CA MET A 390 10.78 15.09 20.94
C MET A 390 9.59 16.01 21.26
N HIS A 391 8.78 15.67 22.28
CA HIS A 391 7.71 16.53 22.75
C HIS A 391 8.25 17.80 23.42
N GLU A 392 9.31 17.69 24.23
CA GLU A 392 9.99 18.84 24.85
C GLU A 392 10.60 19.78 23.79
N LEU A 393 11.10 19.21 22.69
CA LEU A 393 11.60 19.95 21.53
C LEU A 393 10.50 20.56 20.63
N ASN A 394 9.21 20.37 20.96
CA ASN A 394 8.06 20.85 20.19
C ASN A 394 8.08 20.39 18.71
N LEU A 395 8.51 19.15 18.44
CA LEU A 395 8.62 18.63 17.07
C LEU A 395 7.26 18.24 16.44
N GLY A 396 6.17 18.45 17.18
CA GLY A 396 4.81 18.34 16.67
C GLY A 396 4.49 16.96 16.13
N TYR A 397 4.07 16.90 14.86
CA TYR A 397 3.61 15.65 14.25
C TYR A 397 4.74 14.64 14.05
N ALA A 398 5.97 15.10 13.84
CA ALA A 398 7.11 14.22 13.61
C ALA A 398 7.38 13.28 14.79
N SER A 399 7.02 13.67 16.03
CA SER A 399 7.22 12.79 17.19
C SER A 399 6.36 11.53 17.16
N LYS A 400 5.33 11.48 16.31
CA LYS A 400 4.43 10.32 16.16
C LYS A 400 4.94 9.26 15.18
N GLU A 401 6.06 9.51 14.52
CA GLU A 401 6.58 8.70 13.42
C GLU A 401 7.86 8.01 13.87
N LEU A 402 7.87 6.67 13.89
CA LEU A 402 9.01 5.92 14.43
C LEU A 402 10.32 6.23 13.72
N PHE A 403 10.33 6.26 12.38
CA PHE A 403 11.54 6.62 11.63
C PHE A 403 12.07 8.01 11.99
N ALA A 404 11.20 8.97 12.33
CA ALA A 404 11.62 10.30 12.74
C ALA A 404 12.22 10.31 14.16
N GLN A 405 11.72 9.44 15.04
CA GLN A 405 12.35 9.20 16.35
C GLN A 405 13.74 8.58 16.19
N PHE A 406 13.92 7.64 15.25
CA PHE A 406 15.24 7.08 14.91
C PHE A 406 16.19 8.20 14.50
N LEU A 407 15.77 9.07 13.58
CA LEU A 407 16.57 10.20 13.12
C LEU A 407 17.00 11.14 14.26
N ILE A 408 16.11 11.44 15.23
CA ILE A 408 16.47 12.26 16.39
C ILE A 408 17.47 11.55 17.30
N ARG A 409 17.26 10.27 17.62
CA ARG A 409 18.21 9.51 18.45
C ARG A 409 19.58 9.42 17.78
N ILE A 410 19.62 9.06 16.50
CA ILE A 410 20.87 8.97 15.73
C ILE A 410 21.58 10.33 15.74
N ARG A 411 20.85 11.43 15.58
CA ARG A 411 21.44 12.77 15.57
C ARG A 411 22.12 13.14 16.89
N GLN A 412 21.57 12.69 18.01
CA GLN A 412 22.13 12.88 19.36
C GLN A 412 23.30 11.91 19.62
N GLU A 413 23.15 10.66 19.19
CA GLU A 413 24.07 9.57 19.47
C GLU A 413 25.29 9.56 18.54
N LEU A 414 25.10 9.90 17.27
CA LEU A 414 26.05 9.78 16.17
C LEU A 414 26.10 11.06 15.32
N PRO A 415 26.40 12.24 15.90
CA PRO A 415 26.28 13.54 15.23
C PRO A 415 27.22 13.70 14.02
N ASN A 416 28.31 12.93 13.94
CA ASN A 416 29.29 13.00 12.86
C ASN A 416 29.16 11.84 11.86
N SER A 417 28.07 11.08 11.92
CA SER A 417 27.88 9.91 11.04
C SER A 417 27.42 10.30 9.64
N THR A 418 27.74 9.44 8.68
CA THR A 418 27.00 9.36 7.43
C THR A 418 25.75 8.53 7.67
N LEU A 419 24.58 8.99 7.24
CA LEU A 419 23.32 8.26 7.33
C LEU A 419 22.85 7.87 5.92
N ALA A 420 22.66 6.59 5.67
CA ALA A 420 22.00 6.06 4.48
C ALA A 420 20.76 5.28 4.92
N MET A 421 19.57 5.75 4.52
CA MET A 421 18.32 5.25 5.08
C MET A 421 17.24 5.07 4.02
N PHE A 422 16.54 3.94 4.08
CA PHE A 422 15.24 3.77 3.47
C PHE A 422 14.14 4.42 4.31
N SER A 423 13.37 5.36 3.78
CA SER A 423 12.21 5.94 4.48
C SER A 423 11.16 6.53 3.56
N THR A 424 9.99 6.86 4.13
CA THR A 424 9.11 7.84 3.49
C THR A 424 9.80 9.21 3.45
N LEU A 425 9.39 10.07 2.51
CA LEU A 425 10.00 11.39 2.34
C LEU A 425 9.35 12.49 3.20
N LYS A 426 8.52 12.12 4.19
CA LYS A 426 7.81 13.11 5.03
C LYS A 426 8.77 14.10 5.71
N TYR A 427 9.92 13.62 6.19
CA TYR A 427 10.92 14.48 6.84
C TYR A 427 11.55 15.51 5.89
N VAL A 428 11.59 15.22 4.58
CA VAL A 428 12.14 16.11 3.56
C VAL A 428 11.20 17.28 3.29
N ASN A 429 9.95 17.04 2.91
CA ASN A 429 9.08 18.12 2.41
C ASN A 429 7.67 18.19 3.00
N ALA A 430 7.28 17.31 3.94
CA ALA A 430 5.94 17.39 4.51
C ALA A 430 5.77 18.67 5.35
N PRO A 431 4.62 19.37 5.28
CA PRO A 431 4.40 20.64 5.99
C PRO A 431 4.49 20.51 7.51
N ASN A 432 3.93 19.44 8.05
CA ASN A 432 3.92 19.13 9.48
C ASN A 432 5.29 18.68 10.04
N PHE A 433 6.30 18.50 9.18
CA PHE A 433 7.69 18.23 9.55
C PHE A 433 8.58 19.48 9.52
N GLU A 434 8.03 20.68 9.26
CA GLU A 434 8.84 21.90 9.29
C GLU A 434 9.55 22.13 10.64
N PRO A 435 8.92 21.93 11.82
CA PRO A 435 9.63 22.01 13.10
C PRO A 435 10.77 21.00 13.23
N PHE A 436 10.56 19.77 12.74
CA PHE A 436 11.58 18.71 12.72
C PHE A 436 12.81 19.12 11.90
N ARG A 437 12.61 19.67 10.69
CA ARG A 437 13.71 20.09 9.81
C ARG A 437 14.56 21.22 10.39
N ARG A 438 14.00 22.05 11.28
CA ARG A 438 14.76 23.09 11.98
C ARG A 438 15.80 22.50 12.94
N VAL A 439 15.53 21.30 13.47
CA VAL A 439 16.36 20.61 14.47
C VAL A 439 17.30 19.58 13.83
N TRP A 440 16.80 18.67 12.99
CA TRP A 440 17.58 17.50 12.57
C TRP A 440 18.78 17.81 11.67
N ARG A 441 18.69 18.81 10.77
CA ARG A 441 19.73 19.41 9.89
C ARG A 441 20.90 18.49 9.48
N GLY A 442 21.01 18.23 8.18
CA GLY A 442 22.09 17.45 7.59
C GLY A 442 22.34 17.88 6.14
N LYS A 443 23.55 17.67 5.64
CA LYS A 443 23.87 17.89 4.22
C LYS A 443 23.41 16.68 3.41
N TYR A 444 22.56 16.92 2.42
CA TYR A 444 22.18 15.88 1.46
C TYR A 444 23.38 15.54 0.57
N LEU A 445 23.69 14.25 0.42
CA LEU A 445 24.78 13.79 -0.43
C LEU A 445 24.26 13.25 -1.76
N ASP A 446 23.37 12.26 -1.71
CA ASP A 446 22.83 11.58 -2.90
C ASP A 446 21.66 10.65 -2.51
N GLY A 447 20.99 10.03 -3.48
CA GLY A 447 20.02 8.98 -3.24
C GLY A 447 19.12 8.66 -4.43
N PHE A 448 18.24 7.68 -4.21
CA PHE A 448 17.19 7.32 -5.15
C PHE A 448 15.85 7.13 -4.45
N VAL A 449 14.77 7.24 -5.20
CA VAL A 449 13.43 6.80 -4.80
C VAL A 449 13.03 5.58 -5.60
N VAL A 450 12.33 4.66 -4.94
CA VAL A 450 11.78 3.46 -5.56
C VAL A 450 10.31 3.34 -5.20
N HIS A 451 9.53 2.74 -6.09
CA HIS A 451 8.12 2.49 -5.85
C HIS A 451 7.93 1.62 -4.59
N SER A 452 7.04 2.03 -3.68
CA SER A 452 6.73 1.29 -2.44
C SER A 452 6.42 -0.19 -2.62
N ARG A 453 5.83 -0.59 -3.76
CA ARG A 453 5.48 -1.98 -4.09
C ARG A 453 6.69 -2.82 -4.50
N ALA A 454 7.89 -2.26 -4.51
CA ALA A 454 9.11 -3.05 -4.55
C ALA A 454 9.27 -3.86 -3.25
N PHE A 455 8.79 -3.36 -2.10
CA PHE A 455 8.96 -3.99 -0.80
C PHE A 455 7.78 -4.92 -0.48
N ASP A 456 8.10 -6.12 0.02
CA ASP A 456 7.08 -7.12 0.37
C ASP A 456 6.18 -6.62 1.51
N GLY A 457 4.88 -6.90 1.40
CA GLY A 457 3.86 -6.48 2.37
C GLY A 457 3.38 -5.03 2.24
N LEU A 458 3.98 -4.20 1.38
CA LEU A 458 3.52 -2.83 1.11
C LEU A 458 2.55 -2.77 -0.07
N ASN A 459 1.28 -2.52 0.23
CA ASN A 459 0.22 -2.32 -0.76
C ASN A 459 0.06 -0.87 -1.26
N GLY A 460 0.80 0.06 -0.65
CA GLY A 460 0.73 1.49 -0.92
C GLY A 460 1.19 1.88 -2.32
N ASP A 461 0.96 3.13 -2.69
CA ASP A 461 1.32 3.71 -3.99
C ASP A 461 2.04 5.05 -3.77
N PHE A 462 3.29 4.97 -3.32
CA PHE A 462 4.10 6.13 -2.93
C PHE A 462 5.60 5.84 -3.11
N PRO A 463 6.49 6.85 -3.04
CA PRO A 463 7.92 6.64 -3.15
C PRO A 463 8.52 6.31 -1.79
N ILE A 464 9.45 5.36 -1.77
CA ILE A 464 10.37 5.12 -0.65
C ILE A 464 11.74 5.61 -1.10
N GLY A 465 12.33 6.52 -0.34
CA GLY A 465 13.65 7.07 -0.63
C GLY A 465 14.74 6.27 0.08
N PHE A 466 15.80 5.90 -0.63
CA PHE A 466 17.11 5.58 -0.07
C PHE A 466 17.98 6.84 -0.18
N LEU A 467 18.07 7.60 0.92
CA LEU A 467 18.74 8.89 0.93
C LEU A 467 19.99 8.86 1.82
N ILE A 468 21.06 9.50 1.34
CA ILE A 468 22.34 9.58 2.00
C ILE A 468 22.59 11.02 2.49
N TRP A 469 22.93 11.16 3.77
CA TRP A 469 23.14 12.42 4.45
C TRP A 469 24.47 12.41 5.22
N ASP A 470 25.13 13.56 5.25
CA ASP A 470 26.24 13.83 6.16
C ASP A 470 25.71 14.63 7.36
N GLN A 471 25.68 14.01 8.55
CA GLN A 471 25.18 14.66 9.75
C GLN A 471 26.19 15.62 10.40
N SER A 472 27.47 15.54 10.03
CA SER A 472 28.51 16.47 10.52
C SER A 472 28.28 17.90 10.00
N GLN A 473 27.54 18.03 8.89
CA GLN A 473 27.22 19.30 8.25
C GLN A 473 25.79 19.73 8.59
N HIS A 474 25.63 20.77 9.40
CA HIS A 474 24.34 21.19 9.93
C HIS A 474 23.57 22.12 8.97
N GLU A 475 23.40 21.68 7.72
CA GLU A 475 22.69 22.43 6.68
C GLU A 475 21.16 22.35 6.85
N VAL A 476 20.46 23.40 6.44
CA VAL A 476 18.99 23.36 6.36
C VAL A 476 18.62 22.50 5.16
N ILE A 477 17.67 21.58 5.36
CA ILE A 477 17.18 20.72 4.27
C ILE A 477 16.50 21.60 3.21
N GLY A 478 17.12 21.67 2.03
CA GLY A 478 16.59 22.31 0.84
C GLY A 478 16.01 21.29 -0.15
N ASP A 479 15.86 21.74 -1.40
CA ASP A 479 15.41 20.87 -2.49
C ASP A 479 16.40 19.72 -2.69
N ILE A 480 15.89 18.50 -2.86
CA ILE A 480 16.73 17.32 -3.13
C ILE A 480 16.34 16.71 -4.48
N SER A 481 17.34 16.30 -5.25
CA SER A 481 17.15 15.58 -6.52
C SER A 481 17.58 14.13 -6.35
N THR A 482 16.75 13.21 -6.83
CA THR A 482 16.92 11.77 -6.65
C THR A 482 16.75 11.06 -7.98
N ARG A 483 17.44 9.93 -8.18
CA ARG A 483 17.10 8.99 -9.24
C ARG A 483 15.76 8.31 -8.91
N ALA A 484 14.92 8.05 -9.90
CA ALA A 484 13.66 7.35 -9.73
C ALA A 484 13.74 5.94 -10.32
N LEU A 485 13.46 4.94 -9.50
CA LEU A 485 13.48 3.52 -9.87
C LEU A 485 12.07 2.94 -9.85
N ASP A 486 11.76 2.05 -10.80
CA ASP A 486 10.54 1.26 -10.77
C ASP A 486 10.63 0.10 -9.75
N ARG A 487 9.55 -0.70 -9.66
CA ARG A 487 9.47 -1.84 -8.73
C ARG A 487 10.55 -2.92 -8.92
N THR A 488 11.15 -3.00 -10.12
CA THR A 488 12.21 -3.95 -10.46
C THR A 488 13.60 -3.39 -10.16
N GLY A 489 13.69 -2.13 -9.75
CA GLY A 489 14.95 -1.42 -9.55
C GLY A 489 15.52 -0.81 -10.83
N ALA A 490 14.76 -0.77 -11.93
CA ALA A 490 15.18 -0.15 -13.17
C ALA A 490 15.02 1.38 -13.11
N LEU A 491 16.00 2.12 -13.63
CA LEU A 491 15.96 3.59 -13.69
C LEU A 491 14.88 4.04 -14.68
N ILE A 492 13.99 4.93 -14.23
CA ILE A 492 12.91 5.50 -15.03
C ILE A 492 12.97 7.03 -15.17
N GLY A 493 13.87 7.69 -14.43
CA GLY A 493 14.06 9.13 -14.52
C GLY A 493 14.70 9.72 -13.27
N GLU A 494 14.49 11.02 -13.09
CA GLU A 494 14.91 11.78 -11.91
C GLU A 494 13.69 12.49 -11.31
N LYS A 495 13.75 12.75 -10.00
CA LYS A 495 12.72 13.48 -9.28
C LYS A 495 13.34 14.43 -8.28
N THR A 496 12.95 15.70 -8.37
CA THR A 496 13.25 16.73 -7.38
C THR A 496 12.08 16.87 -6.41
N TYR A 497 12.38 16.80 -5.11
CA TYR A 497 11.45 17.09 -4.03
C TYR A 497 11.71 18.49 -3.49
N VAL A 498 10.77 19.38 -3.75
CA VAL A 498 10.88 20.79 -3.41
C VAL A 498 10.46 21.05 -1.97
N VAL A 499 11.30 21.76 -1.21
CA VAL A 499 11.11 22.08 0.20
C VAL A 499 10.84 23.57 0.35
N ARG A 500 9.64 23.91 0.83
CA ARG A 500 9.20 25.30 1.00
C ARG A 500 8.57 25.51 2.38
N PRO A 501 8.61 26.73 2.94
CA PRO A 501 7.99 27.03 4.22
C PRO A 501 6.47 26.89 4.14
N THR A 502 5.83 26.49 5.24
CA THR A 502 4.37 26.33 5.33
C THR A 502 3.58 27.57 4.88
N THR A 503 4.14 28.77 5.06
CA THR A 503 3.54 30.05 4.64
C THR A 503 3.44 30.24 3.14
N SER A 504 4.20 29.49 2.34
CA SER A 504 4.17 29.54 0.87
C SER A 504 3.23 28.50 0.24
N LEU A 505 2.69 27.59 1.04
CA LEU A 505 1.84 26.52 0.57
C LEU A 505 0.45 27.02 0.16
N LEU A 506 -0.20 26.31 -0.76
CA LEU A 506 -1.52 26.67 -1.29
C LEU A 506 -2.60 26.73 -0.21
N ASN A 507 -2.56 25.83 0.77
CA ASN A 507 -3.51 25.84 1.89
C ASN A 507 -3.43 27.11 2.77
N ALA A 508 -2.34 27.89 2.69
CA ALA A 508 -2.20 29.17 3.36
C ALA A 508 -2.64 30.38 2.51
N TRP A 509 -3.04 30.15 1.25
CA TRP A 509 -3.34 31.22 0.29
C TRP A 509 -4.64 31.98 0.60
N ILE A 510 -5.65 31.28 1.12
CA ILE A 510 -6.92 31.87 1.53
C ILE A 510 -7.01 31.86 3.05
N SER A 511 -7.27 33.03 3.64
CA SER A 511 -7.65 33.11 5.05
C SER A 511 -9.07 32.54 5.24
N PRO A 512 -9.26 31.49 6.06
CA PRO A 512 -10.56 30.86 6.22
C PRO A 512 -11.55 31.85 6.86
N PRO A 513 -12.76 32.01 6.29
CA PRO A 513 -13.80 32.84 6.88
C PRO A 513 -14.17 32.37 8.29
N GLN A 514 -14.54 33.31 9.15
CA GLN A 514 -14.95 32.99 10.51
C GLN A 514 -16.40 32.48 10.53
N ALA A 515 -16.57 31.27 11.04
CA ALA A 515 -17.88 30.65 11.21
C ALA A 515 -18.45 30.97 12.58
N ARG A 516 -19.51 31.79 12.62
CA ARG A 516 -20.16 32.27 13.85
C ARG A 516 -21.69 32.13 13.82
N GLY A 517 -22.23 31.43 12.83
CA GLY A 517 -23.68 31.24 12.67
C GLY A 517 -24.24 30.06 13.49
N GLU A 518 -25.42 29.57 13.09
CA GLU A 518 -26.02 28.33 13.62
C GLU A 518 -25.22 27.09 13.23
N LEU A 519 -25.55 25.91 13.76
CA LEU A 519 -24.98 24.65 13.28
C LEU A 519 -25.12 24.52 11.76
N ALA A 520 -24.09 24.00 11.09
CA ALA A 520 -24.14 23.66 9.67
C ALA A 520 -24.36 22.15 9.49
N LEU A 521 -25.13 21.77 8.47
CA LEU A 521 -25.41 20.37 8.13
C LEU A 521 -24.11 19.66 7.69
N PRO A 522 -23.63 18.63 8.40
CA PRO A 522 -22.38 17.98 8.04
C PRO A 522 -22.58 16.92 6.96
N LEU A 523 -21.87 17.08 5.85
CA LEU A 523 -21.92 16.19 4.69
C LEU A 523 -20.70 15.26 4.62
N SER A 524 -20.92 14.04 4.12
CA SER A 524 -19.88 13.10 3.69
C SER A 524 -19.93 12.83 2.19
N ASN A 525 -20.97 13.29 1.51
CA ASN A 525 -21.14 13.33 0.06
C ASN A 525 -22.20 14.40 -0.29
N ALA A 526 -22.54 14.61 -1.56
CA ALA A 526 -23.48 15.64 -2.03
C ALA A 526 -24.82 15.65 -1.27
N LEU A 527 -25.38 14.46 -1.00
CA LEU A 527 -26.70 14.27 -0.39
C LEU A 527 -26.66 13.46 0.91
N THR A 528 -25.45 13.07 1.36
CA THR A 528 -25.29 12.16 2.49
C THR A 528 -24.80 12.92 3.71
N VAL A 529 -25.60 12.88 4.78
CA VAL A 529 -25.20 13.39 6.09
C VAL A 529 -24.13 12.47 6.67
N SER A 530 -23.07 13.07 7.22
CA SER A 530 -21.99 12.34 7.87
C SER A 530 -22.48 11.59 9.10
N ARG A 531 -22.03 10.34 9.27
CA ARG A 531 -22.47 9.46 10.38
C ARG A 531 -21.91 9.87 11.74
N ASN A 532 -20.68 10.38 11.78
CA ASN A 532 -20.04 10.82 13.01
C ASN A 532 -19.30 12.15 12.80
N PRO A 533 -20.04 13.25 12.62
CA PRO A 533 -19.45 14.54 12.28
C PRO A 533 -18.92 15.29 13.50
N ARG A 534 -17.84 16.04 13.30
CA ARG A 534 -17.54 17.17 14.18
C ARG A 534 -18.59 18.26 13.93
N LYS A 535 -19.29 18.69 14.98
CA LYS A 535 -20.25 19.80 14.90
C LYS A 535 -19.48 21.09 14.60
N LYS A 536 -19.85 21.78 13.52
CA LYS A 536 -19.30 23.11 13.16
C LYS A 536 -20.44 24.10 12.95
N LEU A 537 -20.15 25.37 13.19
CA LEU A 537 -21.05 26.48 12.92
C LEU A 537 -20.97 26.87 11.46
N SER A 538 -22.06 27.44 10.93
CA SER A 538 -22.20 28.05 9.61
C SER A 538 -21.48 29.39 9.51
N CYS A 539 -21.24 29.82 8.27
CA CYS A 539 -20.71 31.14 7.95
C CYS A 539 -21.77 31.93 7.17
N ALA A 540 -22.11 33.12 7.65
CA ALA A 540 -23.11 33.97 7.01
C ALA A 540 -22.66 34.40 5.61
N GLY A 541 -23.57 34.39 4.64
CA GLY A 541 -23.27 34.72 3.24
C GLY A 541 -22.51 33.63 2.47
N SER A 542 -22.24 32.49 3.10
CA SER A 542 -21.61 31.35 2.43
C SER A 542 -22.51 30.77 1.34
N VAL A 543 -21.95 30.57 0.15
CA VAL A 543 -22.61 29.94 -1.00
C VAL A 543 -22.23 28.46 -1.13
N GLY A 544 -21.22 27.99 -0.40
CA GLY A 544 -20.83 26.59 -0.35
C GLY A 544 -19.63 26.33 0.56
N TYR A 545 -19.02 25.16 0.44
CA TYR A 545 -17.85 24.77 1.22
C TYR A 545 -16.85 24.05 0.33
N LEU A 546 -15.62 24.59 0.25
CA LEU A 546 -14.50 23.94 -0.41
C LEU A 546 -13.76 23.09 0.61
N PHE A 547 -13.87 21.78 0.47
CA PHE A 547 -12.97 20.86 1.13
C PHE A 547 -11.69 20.73 0.31
N ALA A 548 -10.56 21.12 0.90
CA ALA A 548 -9.22 20.88 0.40
C ALA A 548 -8.40 20.36 1.59
N GLY A 549 -8.15 19.05 1.63
CA GLY A 549 -7.45 18.37 2.71
C GLY A 549 -5.95 18.68 2.74
N ASN A 550 -5.13 17.67 3.07
CA ASN A 550 -3.67 17.82 3.09
C ASN A 550 -3.15 18.42 1.76
N ASN A 551 -2.10 19.22 1.84
CA ASN A 551 -1.59 20.07 0.75
C ASN A 551 -0.76 19.32 -0.31
N ASP A 552 -0.76 17.99 -0.27
CA ASP A 552 0.05 17.13 -1.14
C ASP A 552 -0.79 16.48 -2.25
N LEU A 553 -0.11 16.03 -3.31
CA LEU A 553 -0.75 15.32 -4.42
C LEU A 553 -1.37 13.98 -4.01
N GLN A 554 -0.79 13.27 -3.04
CA GLN A 554 -1.35 12.03 -2.47
C GLN A 554 -2.82 12.20 -2.05
N ASN A 555 -3.13 13.31 -1.39
CA ASN A 555 -4.45 13.58 -0.85
C ASN A 555 -5.32 14.41 -1.80
N ALA A 556 -4.77 15.02 -2.85
CA ALA A 556 -5.46 16.01 -3.67
C ALA A 556 -6.69 15.44 -4.41
N ALA A 557 -6.54 14.32 -5.09
CA ALA A 557 -7.61 13.74 -5.92
C ALA A 557 -8.84 13.28 -5.12
N THR A 558 -8.64 12.81 -3.88
CA THR A 558 -9.71 12.24 -3.03
C THR A 558 -10.03 13.10 -1.81
N GLY A 559 -9.26 14.16 -1.60
CA GLY A 559 -9.39 15.12 -0.51
C GLY A 559 -9.72 16.53 -1.01
N THR A 560 -10.30 16.66 -2.21
CA THR A 560 -10.76 17.94 -2.75
C THR A 560 -12.18 17.81 -3.29
N CYS A 561 -13.13 18.56 -2.72
CA CYS A 561 -14.51 18.64 -3.23
C CYS A 561 -15.18 19.97 -2.85
N LEU A 562 -16.23 20.32 -3.60
CA LEU A 562 -17.10 21.46 -3.31
C LEU A 562 -18.47 20.94 -2.88
N THR A 563 -19.04 21.43 -1.80
CA THR A 563 -20.35 20.97 -1.27
C THR A 563 -21.25 22.14 -0.88
N SER A 564 -22.58 21.91 -0.84
CA SER A 564 -23.54 22.96 -0.43
C SER A 564 -23.49 23.32 1.06
N SER A 565 -22.89 22.47 1.89
CA SER A 565 -22.65 22.69 3.32
C SER A 565 -21.31 22.08 3.73
N ILE A 566 -20.92 22.16 5.01
CA ILE A 566 -19.64 21.65 5.48
C ILE A 566 -19.42 20.19 5.09
N TYR A 567 -18.23 19.88 4.62
CA TYR A 567 -17.80 18.50 4.40
C TYR A 567 -16.96 18.04 5.59
N THR A 568 -17.30 16.88 6.17
CA THR A 568 -16.61 16.32 7.34
C THR A 568 -15.90 15.00 7.06
N GLY A 569 -15.74 14.63 5.79
CA GLY A 569 -14.95 13.44 5.44
C GLY A 569 -13.45 13.65 5.75
N ARG A 570 -12.78 12.58 6.19
CA ARG A 570 -11.33 12.57 6.54
C ARG A 570 -10.99 13.52 7.70
N ASN A 571 -9.78 14.11 7.68
CA ASN A 571 -9.23 15.00 8.70
C ASN A 571 -9.85 16.40 8.66
N GLY A 572 -11.18 16.52 8.77
CA GLY A 572 -11.92 17.73 9.22
C GLY A 572 -11.56 19.13 8.68
N GLY A 573 -10.86 19.28 7.55
CA GLY A 573 -10.41 20.55 6.96
C GLY A 573 -11.41 21.26 6.05
N GLY A 574 -10.95 22.25 5.29
CA GLY A 574 -11.75 23.03 4.32
C GLY A 574 -12.10 24.46 4.75
N SER A 575 -12.69 25.23 3.83
CA SER A 575 -13.07 26.63 4.01
C SER A 575 -14.46 26.89 3.43
N TYR A 576 -15.23 27.76 4.08
CA TYR A 576 -16.45 28.30 3.50
C TYR A 576 -16.15 29.12 2.24
N VAL A 577 -17.05 29.01 1.27
CA VAL A 577 -16.99 29.76 0.01
C VAL A 577 -17.93 30.95 0.14
N LEU A 578 -17.36 32.15 0.06
CA LEU A 578 -18.05 33.43 0.02
C LEU A 578 -17.91 34.02 -1.39
N PRO A 579 -18.77 34.98 -1.78
CA PRO A 579 -18.63 35.66 -3.08
C PRO A 579 -17.20 36.18 -3.33
N ASP A 580 -16.58 36.77 -2.30
CA ASP A 580 -15.25 37.39 -2.39
C ASP A 580 -14.10 36.38 -2.55
N ASN A 581 -14.28 35.13 -2.09
CA ASN A 581 -13.24 34.09 -2.17
C ASN A 581 -13.54 33.00 -3.20
N LEU A 582 -14.66 33.09 -3.94
CA LEU A 582 -15.09 32.08 -4.91
C LEU A 582 -14.03 31.86 -6.00
N CYS A 583 -13.47 32.94 -6.55
CA CYS A 583 -12.43 32.86 -7.55
C CYS A 583 -11.19 32.08 -7.04
N HIS A 584 -10.72 32.37 -5.83
CA HIS A 584 -9.60 31.66 -5.24
C HIS A 584 -9.96 30.19 -4.96
N SER A 585 -11.18 29.94 -4.47
CA SER A 585 -11.69 28.59 -4.22
C SER A 585 -11.73 27.76 -5.51
N ALA A 586 -12.15 28.35 -6.64
CA ALA A 586 -12.14 27.71 -7.94
C ALA A 586 -10.74 27.33 -8.41
N VAL A 587 -9.77 28.24 -8.26
CA VAL A 587 -8.37 27.96 -8.60
C VAL A 587 -7.80 26.84 -7.71
N ILE A 588 -7.99 26.91 -6.39
CA ILE A 588 -7.54 25.84 -5.47
C ILE A 588 -8.15 24.49 -5.85
N PHE A 589 -9.45 24.47 -6.12
CA PHE A 589 -10.14 23.26 -6.55
C PHE A 589 -9.52 22.70 -7.82
N ALA A 590 -9.35 23.53 -8.85
CA ALA A 590 -8.84 23.12 -10.15
C ALA A 590 -7.39 22.60 -10.06
N VAL A 591 -6.46 23.36 -9.47
CA VAL A 591 -5.03 22.97 -9.41
C VAL A 591 -4.83 21.66 -8.65
N ARG A 592 -5.60 21.44 -7.57
CA ARG A 592 -5.54 20.20 -6.78
C ARG A 592 -6.12 18.98 -7.50
N ARG A 593 -6.89 19.19 -8.58
CA ARG A 593 -7.66 18.13 -9.25
C ARG A 593 -7.28 17.89 -10.71
N LEU A 594 -6.60 18.85 -11.36
CA LEU A 594 -6.15 18.77 -12.75
C LEU A 594 -5.00 17.78 -12.96
N ILE A 595 -4.05 17.76 -12.02
CA ILE A 595 -2.88 16.89 -12.06
C ILE A 595 -3.21 15.55 -11.42
N ARG A 596 -2.93 14.47 -12.16
CA ARG A 596 -3.16 13.11 -11.68
C ARG A 596 -2.04 12.72 -10.71
N PRO A 597 -2.38 12.23 -9.50
CA PRO A 597 -1.39 11.66 -8.62
C PRO A 597 -0.77 10.40 -9.24
N THR A 598 0.53 10.28 -9.06
CA THR A 598 1.36 9.11 -9.36
C THR A 598 2.10 8.76 -8.08
N TRP A 599 2.66 7.55 -8.00
CA TRP A 599 3.50 7.19 -6.85
C TRP A 599 4.71 8.12 -6.71
N LEU A 600 5.21 8.72 -7.79
CA LEU A 600 6.43 9.54 -7.77
C LEU A 600 6.18 10.96 -7.29
N ASN A 601 5.06 11.56 -7.71
CA ASN A 601 4.66 12.93 -7.33
C ASN A 601 3.77 12.98 -6.08
N ASP A 602 3.52 11.86 -5.41
CA ASP A 602 2.64 11.76 -4.22
C ASP A 602 3.01 12.75 -3.11
N ARG A 603 4.30 13.11 -2.97
CA ARG A 603 4.80 14.06 -1.96
C ARG A 603 4.86 15.51 -2.40
N ASP A 604 4.59 15.82 -3.66
CA ASP A 604 4.68 17.20 -4.14
C ASP A 604 3.66 18.07 -3.40
N GLN A 605 4.12 19.22 -2.92
CA GLN A 605 3.31 20.18 -2.19
C GLN A 605 2.80 21.25 -3.14
N PHE A 606 1.50 21.56 -3.07
CA PHE A 606 0.96 22.70 -3.79
C PHE A 606 1.45 24.01 -3.19
N LEU A 607 1.87 24.94 -4.04
CA LEU A 607 2.37 26.26 -3.65
C LEU A 607 1.37 27.35 -4.03
N GLN A 608 1.54 28.53 -3.43
CA GLN A 608 0.93 29.76 -3.92
C GLN A 608 1.49 30.12 -5.30
N PRO A 609 0.71 30.80 -6.16
CA PRO A 609 1.17 31.12 -7.50
C PRO A 609 2.39 32.04 -7.44
N SER A 610 3.39 31.75 -8.28
CA SER A 610 4.60 32.56 -8.43
C SER A 610 4.42 33.74 -9.38
N LYS A 611 3.29 33.77 -10.11
CA LYS A 611 2.94 34.79 -11.12
C LYS A 611 1.51 35.31 -10.88
N PRO A 612 1.21 36.56 -11.28
CA PRO A 612 -0.17 37.06 -11.30
C PRO A 612 -1.08 36.17 -12.14
N LEU A 613 -2.31 35.96 -11.67
CA LEU A 613 -3.32 35.15 -12.36
C LEU A 613 -4.15 36.01 -13.30
N SER A 614 -4.24 35.62 -14.58
CA SER A 614 -5.12 36.27 -15.57
C SER A 614 -6.59 36.01 -15.26
N ASP A 615 -7.48 36.87 -15.76
CA ASP A 615 -8.92 36.68 -15.57
C ASP A 615 -9.45 35.49 -16.37
N GLU A 616 -8.86 35.20 -17.54
CA GLU A 616 -9.15 33.98 -18.31
C GLU A 616 -8.81 32.71 -17.52
N TRP A 617 -7.66 32.65 -16.84
CA TRP A 617 -7.30 31.51 -16.00
C TRP A 617 -8.31 31.30 -14.87
N LYS A 618 -8.74 32.40 -14.24
CA LYS A 618 -9.72 32.37 -13.14
C LYS A 618 -11.09 31.89 -13.61
N SER A 619 -11.58 32.40 -14.74
CA SER A 619 -12.88 32.01 -15.30
C SER A 619 -12.87 30.56 -15.82
N ASP A 620 -11.78 30.13 -16.46
CA ASP A 620 -11.60 28.74 -16.88
C ASP A 620 -11.55 27.77 -15.69
N CYS A 621 -10.85 28.12 -14.60
CA CYS A 621 -10.86 27.33 -13.36
C CYS A 621 -12.26 27.24 -12.74
N LEU A 622 -13.03 28.34 -12.77
CA LEU A 622 -14.41 28.36 -12.30
C LEU A 622 -15.27 27.40 -13.11
N VAL A 623 -15.28 27.51 -14.43
CA VAL A 623 -16.05 26.61 -15.30
C VAL A 623 -15.61 25.16 -15.12
N TRP A 624 -14.31 24.90 -15.05
CA TRP A 624 -13.79 23.55 -14.83
C TRP A 624 -14.26 22.95 -13.50
N MET A 625 -14.27 23.74 -12.41
CA MET A 625 -14.78 23.33 -11.11
C MET A 625 -16.27 23.01 -11.17
N LEU A 626 -17.09 23.87 -11.80
CA LEU A 626 -18.55 23.71 -11.84
C LEU A 626 -18.98 22.37 -12.42
N PHE A 627 -18.29 21.92 -13.48
CA PHE A 627 -18.59 20.67 -14.16
C PHE A 627 -17.66 19.50 -13.76
N ASN A 628 -16.91 19.63 -12.67
CA ASN A 628 -16.10 18.53 -12.17
C ASN A 628 -16.93 17.50 -11.39
N GLY A 629 -16.57 16.22 -11.48
CA GLY A 629 -17.25 15.15 -10.71
C GLY A 629 -17.17 15.29 -9.18
N SER A 630 -16.24 16.10 -8.65
CA SER A 630 -16.15 16.47 -7.23
C SER A 630 -16.78 17.82 -6.88
N ASN A 631 -17.49 18.45 -7.83
CA ASN A 631 -18.53 19.40 -7.46
C ASN A 631 -19.75 18.61 -6.98
N LEU A 632 -19.87 18.54 -5.66
CA LEU A 632 -20.90 17.84 -4.91
C LEU A 632 -21.94 18.82 -4.35
N THR A 633 -22.05 20.03 -4.91
CA THR A 633 -23.16 20.91 -4.56
C THR A 633 -24.46 20.31 -5.08
N ALA A 634 -25.51 20.45 -4.29
CA ALA A 634 -26.81 19.86 -4.53
C ALA A 634 -27.92 20.73 -3.96
N GLY A 635 -29.09 20.66 -4.60
CA GLY A 635 -30.36 21.19 -4.10
C GLY A 635 -31.20 20.03 -3.60
N ALA A 636 -31.55 20.01 -2.32
CA ALA A 636 -32.31 18.89 -1.75
C ALA A 636 -33.02 19.24 -0.45
N ASP A 637 -34.22 18.71 -0.27
CA ASP A 637 -34.98 18.78 0.98
C ASP A 637 -34.94 17.43 1.73
N GLY A 638 -35.44 17.42 2.97
CA GLY A 638 -35.64 16.18 3.73
C GLY A 638 -34.36 15.51 4.21
N LEU A 639 -33.31 16.27 4.49
CA LEU A 639 -32.08 15.74 5.10
C LEU A 639 -32.20 15.80 6.62
N ARG A 640 -32.20 14.65 7.30
CA ARG A 640 -32.38 14.59 8.77
C ARG A 640 -31.05 14.54 9.49
N TRP A 641 -30.83 15.47 10.42
CA TRP A 641 -29.67 15.48 11.31
C TRP A 641 -29.93 16.33 12.55
N ASN A 642 -29.48 15.85 13.72
CA ASN A 642 -29.58 16.54 15.01
C ASN A 642 -31.03 16.99 15.30
N ASP A 643 -31.97 16.03 15.18
CA ASP A 643 -33.41 16.18 15.41
C ASP A 643 -34.10 17.29 14.59
N ARG A 644 -33.47 17.67 13.48
CA ARG A 644 -33.96 18.70 12.55
C ARG A 644 -33.96 18.15 11.12
N GLU A 645 -34.93 18.62 10.34
CA GLU A 645 -34.96 18.45 8.89
C GLU A 645 -34.30 19.66 8.22
N TRP A 646 -33.42 19.38 7.27
CA TRP A 646 -32.57 20.35 6.60
C TRP A 646 -32.83 20.36 5.10
N SER A 647 -32.66 21.55 4.54
CA SER A 647 -32.65 21.80 3.10
C SER A 647 -31.27 22.31 2.68
N LEU A 648 -30.84 21.89 1.49
CA LEU A 648 -29.66 22.42 0.81
C LEU A 648 -30.13 23.27 -0.36
N ILE A 649 -29.61 24.49 -0.43
CA ILE A 649 -29.76 25.37 -1.59
C ILE A 649 -28.51 25.21 -2.45
N ASN A 650 -28.70 25.00 -3.75
CA ASN A 650 -27.58 24.98 -4.69
C ASN A 650 -27.34 26.39 -5.24
N HIS A 651 -26.17 26.94 -4.94
CA HIS A 651 -25.76 28.25 -5.46
C HIS A 651 -24.92 28.16 -6.74
N PHE A 652 -24.55 26.96 -7.19
CA PHE A 652 -23.57 26.74 -8.26
C PHE A 652 -24.21 26.27 -9.58
N ILE A 653 -25.31 26.93 -9.99
CA ILE A 653 -25.98 26.70 -11.27
C ILE A 653 -25.60 27.84 -12.23
N PRO A 654 -24.86 27.59 -13.33
CA PRO A 654 -24.40 28.66 -14.23
C PRO A 654 -25.46 29.09 -15.26
N PHE A 655 -26.72 28.69 -15.07
CA PHE A 655 -27.79 28.88 -16.03
C PHE A 655 -29.05 29.42 -15.34
N THR A 656 -29.83 30.21 -16.06
CA THR A 656 -31.19 30.58 -15.65
C THR A 656 -32.16 29.44 -15.93
N GLU A 657 -33.33 29.46 -15.32
CA GLU A 657 -34.41 28.52 -15.57
C GLU A 657 -34.79 28.48 -17.06
N ALA A 658 -34.82 29.65 -17.72
CA ALA A 658 -35.14 29.77 -19.13
C ALA A 658 -34.08 29.12 -20.04
N HIS A 659 -32.79 29.21 -19.69
CA HIS A 659 -31.71 28.59 -20.46
C HIS A 659 -31.83 27.07 -20.54
N VAL A 660 -32.46 26.44 -19.55
CA VAL A 660 -32.51 24.98 -19.39
C VAL A 660 -33.94 24.43 -19.37
N GLY A 661 -34.95 25.28 -19.59
CA GLY A 661 -36.36 24.85 -19.60
C GLY A 661 -36.87 24.32 -18.26
N ALA A 662 -36.35 24.81 -17.14
CA ALA A 662 -36.81 24.39 -15.82
C ALA A 662 -38.26 24.84 -15.57
N LYS A 663 -39.11 23.92 -15.11
CA LYS A 663 -40.54 24.18 -14.82
C LYS A 663 -40.79 24.88 -13.48
N GLY A 664 -39.75 25.05 -12.66
CA GLY A 664 -39.84 25.63 -11.32
C GLY A 664 -38.67 26.57 -11.06
N ARG A 665 -38.87 27.48 -10.09
CA ARG A 665 -37.90 28.51 -9.71
C ARG A 665 -36.68 27.91 -9.02
N PHE A 666 -35.48 28.33 -9.42
CA PHE A 666 -34.25 28.08 -8.68
C PHE A 666 -34.19 29.01 -7.47
N GLU A 667 -33.76 28.49 -6.32
CA GLU A 667 -33.74 29.30 -5.09
C GLU A 667 -32.53 30.20 -4.97
N SER A 668 -31.54 30.02 -5.84
CA SER A 668 -30.45 30.95 -6.02
C SER A 668 -30.13 31.18 -7.49
N ASP A 669 -29.98 32.45 -7.85
CA ASP A 669 -29.41 32.92 -9.13
C ASP A 669 -27.98 33.45 -8.95
N PHE A 670 -27.34 33.14 -7.81
CA PHE A 670 -26.05 33.70 -7.40
C PHE A 670 -24.98 33.56 -8.48
N LEU A 671 -24.76 32.34 -8.98
CA LEU A 671 -23.67 32.08 -9.92
C LEU A 671 -23.90 32.73 -11.29
N VAL A 672 -25.16 32.83 -11.74
CA VAL A 672 -25.49 33.58 -12.96
C VAL A 672 -25.10 35.05 -12.81
N ARG A 673 -25.46 35.68 -11.70
CA ARG A 673 -25.07 37.08 -11.41
C ARG A 673 -23.57 37.23 -11.25
N TYR A 674 -22.92 36.27 -10.61
CA TYR A 674 -21.47 36.26 -10.44
C TYR A 674 -20.74 36.21 -11.80
N MET A 675 -21.30 35.47 -12.78
CA MET A 675 -20.72 35.26 -14.10
C MET A 675 -21.10 36.34 -15.14
N GLU A 676 -22.05 37.23 -14.86
CA GLU A 676 -22.66 38.15 -15.84
C GLU A 676 -21.64 39.02 -16.61
N ASN A 677 -20.56 39.43 -15.95
CA ASN A 677 -19.51 40.28 -16.54
C ASN A 677 -18.17 39.55 -16.74
N MET A 678 -18.16 38.22 -16.66
CA MET A 678 -16.93 37.43 -16.87
C MET A 678 -16.71 37.14 -18.35
N ALA A 679 -15.47 37.26 -18.80
CA ALA A 679 -15.04 36.76 -20.10
C ALA A 679 -14.60 35.30 -19.97
N PHE A 680 -15.07 34.45 -20.89
CA PHE A 680 -14.71 33.04 -20.96
C PHE A 680 -13.84 32.79 -22.18
N SER A 681 -12.86 31.88 -22.02
CA SER A 681 -12.16 31.35 -23.18
C SER A 681 -13.09 30.53 -24.08
N SER A 682 -12.64 30.25 -25.30
CA SER A 682 -13.34 29.35 -26.22
C SER A 682 -13.65 27.99 -25.60
N GLU A 683 -12.70 27.43 -24.85
CA GLU A 683 -12.82 26.11 -24.22
C GLU A 683 -13.81 26.13 -23.05
N ALA A 684 -13.75 27.16 -22.20
CA ALA A 684 -14.70 27.32 -21.10
C ALA A 684 -16.12 27.60 -21.62
N GLN A 685 -16.25 28.41 -22.67
CA GLN A 685 -17.54 28.64 -23.32
C GLN A 685 -18.11 27.36 -23.91
N ALA A 686 -17.29 26.54 -24.59
CA ALA A 686 -17.73 25.25 -25.11
C ALA A 686 -18.22 24.28 -24.01
N VAL A 687 -17.56 24.26 -22.85
CA VAL A 687 -18.01 23.48 -21.68
C VAL A 687 -19.35 24.00 -21.16
N LEU A 688 -19.54 25.31 -21.07
CA LEU A 688 -20.83 25.91 -20.67
C LEU A 688 -21.94 25.55 -21.66
N ASP A 689 -21.65 25.57 -22.96
CA ASP A 689 -22.64 25.29 -24.00
C ASP A 689 -23.06 23.81 -24.01
N GLU A 690 -22.12 22.87 -23.97
CA GLU A 690 -22.46 21.43 -23.86
C GLU A 690 -23.08 21.09 -22.49
N GLY A 691 -22.59 21.71 -21.41
CA GLY A 691 -23.18 21.58 -20.08
C GLY A 691 -24.64 22.02 -20.03
N ARG A 692 -24.98 23.12 -20.71
CA ARG A 692 -26.36 23.62 -20.81
C ARG A 692 -27.29 22.59 -21.44
N LYS A 693 -26.84 21.88 -22.48
CA LYS A 693 -27.63 20.82 -23.13
C LYS A 693 -27.95 19.69 -22.16
N LEU A 694 -27.00 19.29 -21.31
CA LEU A 694 -27.23 18.27 -20.27
C LEU A 694 -28.23 18.75 -19.20
N TRP A 695 -28.16 20.00 -18.75
CA TRP A 695 -29.16 20.56 -17.84
C TRP A 695 -30.54 20.62 -18.50
N ALA A 696 -30.63 21.09 -19.74
CA ALA A 696 -31.88 21.15 -20.50
C ALA A 696 -32.50 19.76 -20.65
N ARG A 697 -31.67 18.76 -20.95
CA ARG A 697 -32.09 17.36 -21.03
C ARG A 697 -32.62 16.86 -19.69
N PHE A 698 -31.92 17.13 -18.59
CA PHE A 698 -32.38 16.77 -17.26
C PHE A 698 -33.77 17.34 -16.94
N HIS A 699 -34.00 18.62 -17.22
CA HIS A 699 -35.31 19.26 -16.98
C HIS A 699 -36.42 18.80 -17.93
N ALA A 700 -36.07 18.31 -19.11
CA ALA A 700 -37.02 17.71 -20.05
C ALA A 700 -37.34 16.24 -19.74
N THR A 701 -36.60 15.60 -18.82
CA THR A 701 -36.73 14.16 -18.54
C THR A 701 -37.58 13.90 -17.30
N ASP A 702 -38.62 13.07 -17.44
CA ASP A 702 -39.41 12.59 -16.32
C ASP A 702 -38.76 11.32 -15.72
N PHE A 703 -37.92 11.51 -14.70
CA PHE A 703 -37.17 10.40 -14.10
C PHE A 703 -38.07 9.43 -13.30
N PRO A 704 -37.79 8.11 -13.35
CA PRO A 704 -38.41 7.11 -12.49
C PRO A 704 -38.30 7.48 -11.01
N ARG A 705 -39.28 7.04 -10.21
CA ARG A 705 -39.32 7.31 -8.76
C ARG A 705 -38.04 6.89 -8.05
N THR A 706 -37.46 5.74 -8.40
CA THR A 706 -36.23 5.23 -7.79
C THR A 706 -35.07 6.23 -7.92
N ILE A 707 -34.85 6.77 -9.12
CA ILE A 707 -33.81 7.77 -9.40
C ILE A 707 -34.12 9.08 -8.66
N ARG A 708 -35.38 9.52 -8.67
CA ARG A 708 -35.80 10.75 -7.97
C ARG A 708 -35.60 10.65 -6.46
N ASP A 709 -35.94 9.52 -5.85
CA ASP A 709 -35.81 9.28 -4.42
C ASP A 709 -34.33 9.14 -4.01
N GLU A 710 -33.52 8.40 -4.78
CA GLU A 710 -32.07 8.22 -4.53
C GLU A 710 -31.29 9.54 -4.60
N LEU A 711 -31.56 10.34 -5.64
CA LEU A 711 -30.85 11.59 -5.91
C LEU A 711 -31.58 12.83 -5.37
N LYS A 712 -32.66 12.63 -4.59
CA LYS A 712 -33.46 13.68 -3.97
C LYS A 712 -33.88 14.78 -4.96
N LEU A 713 -34.38 14.38 -6.13
CA LEU A 713 -34.76 15.29 -7.23
C LEU A 713 -36.13 15.96 -7.00
N GLY A 714 -36.41 16.38 -5.76
CA GLY A 714 -37.67 17.05 -5.38
C GLY A 714 -37.68 18.54 -5.70
N ARG A 715 -36.53 19.11 -6.07
CA ARG A 715 -36.36 20.54 -6.34
C ARG A 715 -35.81 20.77 -7.75
N PRO A 716 -36.13 21.92 -8.38
CA PRO A 716 -35.60 22.25 -9.70
C PRO A 716 -34.11 22.66 -9.65
N ASP A 717 -33.58 23.09 -8.52
CA ASP A 717 -32.19 23.58 -8.38
C ASP A 717 -31.15 22.45 -8.16
N ALA A 718 -31.32 21.32 -8.85
CA ALA A 718 -30.40 20.19 -8.80
C ALA A 718 -28.97 20.59 -9.23
N GLY A 719 -27.97 20.06 -8.51
CA GLY A 719 -26.56 20.31 -8.82
C GLY A 719 -25.97 19.37 -9.87
N TRP A 720 -24.76 19.67 -10.33
CA TRP A 720 -24.07 18.88 -11.35
C TRP A 720 -23.98 17.39 -11.00
N TYR A 721 -23.66 17.09 -9.73
CA TYR A 721 -23.64 15.72 -9.22
C TYR A 721 -24.98 15.01 -9.45
N GLN A 722 -26.09 15.65 -9.08
CA GLN A 722 -27.43 15.09 -9.22
C GLN A 722 -27.78 14.89 -10.69
N ILE A 723 -27.54 15.89 -11.54
CA ILE A 723 -27.87 15.87 -12.96
C ILE A 723 -27.11 14.76 -13.70
N ARG A 724 -25.78 14.72 -13.53
CA ARG A 724 -24.94 13.69 -14.17
C ARG A 724 -25.35 12.29 -13.71
N ARG A 725 -25.57 12.09 -12.41
CA ARG A 725 -25.95 10.78 -11.86
C ARG A 725 -27.34 10.36 -12.32
N ALA A 726 -28.30 11.28 -12.40
CA ALA A 726 -29.66 11.00 -12.83
C ALA A 726 -29.70 10.56 -14.29
N LEU A 727 -29.04 11.33 -15.17
CA LEU A 727 -28.93 11.02 -16.59
C LEU A 727 -28.19 9.70 -16.83
N GLN A 728 -27.08 9.44 -16.11
CA GLN A 728 -26.35 8.17 -16.19
C GLN A 728 -27.18 6.97 -15.70
N ALA A 729 -27.91 7.13 -14.60
CA ALA A 729 -28.74 6.06 -14.03
C ALA A 729 -29.98 5.76 -14.88
N TYR A 730 -30.48 6.76 -15.62
CA TYR A 730 -31.60 6.57 -16.54
C TYR A 730 -31.21 5.69 -17.74
N GLY A 731 -29.92 5.72 -18.14
CA GLY A 731 -29.29 4.66 -18.92
C GLY A 731 -29.82 4.47 -20.35
N ASP A 732 -30.49 5.47 -20.92
CA ASP A 732 -30.97 5.43 -22.30
C ASP A 732 -29.92 6.03 -23.26
N PRO A 733 -29.18 5.20 -24.02
CA PRO A 733 -28.09 5.64 -24.90
C PRO A 733 -28.59 6.41 -26.12
N GLU A 734 -29.86 6.24 -26.52
CA GLU A 734 -30.46 7.02 -27.61
C GLU A 734 -30.82 8.45 -27.15
N LEU A 735 -30.82 8.70 -25.84
CA LEU A 735 -31.35 9.93 -25.26
C LEU A 735 -30.32 10.81 -24.52
N THR A 736 -29.15 10.29 -24.12
CA THR A 736 -28.09 11.12 -23.49
C THR A 736 -26.69 10.71 -23.94
N ASP A 737 -26.13 11.50 -24.85
CA ASP A 737 -24.73 11.41 -25.26
C ASP A 737 -23.86 12.34 -24.39
N PHE A 738 -22.92 11.75 -23.64
CA PHE A 738 -21.95 12.49 -22.82
C PHE A 738 -20.64 12.76 -23.57
N ASP A 739 -20.42 12.21 -24.75
CA ASP A 739 -19.16 12.31 -25.48
C ASP A 739 -18.85 13.75 -25.94
N PRO A 740 -19.82 14.55 -26.44
CA PRO A 740 -19.58 15.96 -26.76
C PRO A 740 -19.10 16.75 -25.54
N PHE A 741 -19.81 16.61 -24.41
CA PHE A 741 -19.43 17.25 -23.16
C PHE A 741 -18.05 16.77 -22.65
N SER A 742 -17.81 15.45 -22.70
CA SER A 742 -16.54 14.85 -22.24
C SER A 742 -15.36 15.34 -23.08
N THR A 743 -15.57 15.53 -24.38
CA THR A 743 -14.57 16.05 -25.32
C THR A 743 -14.19 17.49 -24.98
N VAL A 744 -15.17 18.39 -24.83
CA VAL A 744 -14.88 19.81 -24.51
C VAL A 744 -14.33 19.99 -23.10
N TYR A 745 -14.77 19.17 -22.13
CA TYR A 745 -14.22 19.18 -20.78
C TYR A 745 -12.79 18.67 -20.74
N ALA A 746 -12.44 17.67 -21.57
CA ALA A 746 -11.08 17.20 -21.74
C ALA A 746 -10.19 18.27 -22.40
N ALA A 747 -10.69 19.02 -23.38
CA ALA A 747 -9.97 20.13 -24.00
C ALA A 747 -9.65 21.25 -23.00
N LEU A 748 -10.64 21.69 -22.20
CA LEU A 748 -10.41 22.65 -21.11
C LEU A 748 -9.41 22.12 -20.09
N SER A 749 -9.51 20.84 -19.74
CA SER A 749 -8.54 20.18 -18.83
C SER A 749 -7.12 20.19 -19.41
N ALA A 750 -6.96 19.91 -20.70
CA ALA A 750 -5.67 19.90 -21.38
C ALA A 750 -5.05 21.30 -21.43
N LYS A 751 -5.86 22.34 -21.66
CA LYS A 751 -5.45 23.75 -21.57
C LYS A 751 -4.96 24.13 -20.18
N LEU A 752 -5.68 23.71 -19.12
CA LEU A 752 -5.39 24.14 -17.76
C LEU A 752 -4.20 23.42 -17.10
N ARG A 753 -3.92 22.16 -17.47
CA ARG A 753 -2.85 21.34 -16.88
C ARG A 753 -1.45 21.97 -16.90
N PRO A 754 -0.90 22.42 -18.05
CA PRO A 754 0.47 22.98 -18.09
C PRO A 754 0.58 24.23 -17.21
N MET A 755 -0.47 25.05 -17.16
CA MET A 755 -0.51 26.27 -16.36
C MET A 755 -0.39 26.02 -14.85
N VAL A 756 -0.71 24.81 -14.34
CA VAL A 756 -0.47 24.45 -12.93
C VAL A 756 1.03 24.57 -12.60
N TYR A 757 1.89 24.17 -13.53
CA TYR A 757 3.34 24.27 -13.40
C TYR A 757 3.82 25.68 -13.77
N ASP A 758 3.35 26.24 -14.90
CA ASP A 758 3.81 27.56 -15.38
C ASP A 758 3.52 28.70 -14.40
N LEU A 759 2.41 28.62 -13.67
CA LEU A 759 2.03 29.60 -12.64
C LEU A 759 2.62 29.28 -11.26
N GLY A 760 3.37 28.19 -11.15
CA GLY A 760 4.11 27.80 -9.94
C GLY A 760 3.26 27.15 -8.85
N PHE A 761 2.07 26.62 -9.14
CA PHE A 761 1.28 25.88 -8.15
C PHE A 761 1.88 24.51 -7.82
N LEU A 762 2.64 23.93 -8.73
CA LEU A 762 3.50 22.78 -8.50
C LEU A 762 4.88 23.03 -9.11
N PRO A 763 5.95 22.45 -8.54
CA PRO A 763 7.26 22.45 -9.19
C PRO A 763 7.25 21.54 -10.43
N GLU A 764 8.01 21.93 -11.46
CA GLU A 764 8.23 21.13 -12.67
C GLU A 764 8.87 19.76 -12.39
#